data_AF-A0A0P7YXC6-F1
#
_entry.id   AF-A0A0P7YXC6-F1
#
_cell.length_a   1.000
_cell.length_b   1.000
_cell.length_c   1.000
_cell.angle_alpha   90.00
_cell.angle_beta   90.00
_cell.angle_gamma   90.00
#
_symmetry.space_group_name_H-M   'P 1'
#
loop_
_entity.id
_entity.type
_entity.pdbx_description
1 polymer ?
#
loop_
_entity_poly.entity_id
_entity_poly.type
_entity_poly.pdbx_seq_one_letter_code
_entity_poly.pdbx_strand_id
1 'polypeptide(L)'
;MSAQATPPPRFWLSGKRHAEQDLFFRQTLEAKGWQQGDETQWQAAWVTGMPPKAAFKATSPSQVMNHIPGNAALTVKSRLHAGLKALRDRTRHHFGEAHSITKRLNFFPRAYEMPHDYPALIEDTAAHPDKRWILKPTNASKGQGVQVLRDPTSAPLAPNWLVQEYVANPHTIRGHKYVLRLYMLIASIDPLRVYLYDQGFAKLASAPWSPDDIDNPFSQLTNPDINALNLDAEVPVEFIDLDRYRHWLREQGHDDQALFDQLQDLATLTALSGVGAMRARSQEDGADPRGCYELIGLDCLVDDQLKPWILECNLSPSLGTCAKPEHGGVVEEAVKTGLVEDMIALTGLTQPPRDTATFDAAALAAERERAGGFVPLYPTQDAHRYLPFVGLPSLADYRLATELAPLSLSFQGQDVSELIDDDRLALYHHPSGHYFQLNDSAALIWLLVSEGAPIESVIEQLQEASGGQVDADTLASDLWATLAQWWQHGLLAPGDGDIAASDTTPPARERPATWRSTLLFDQRRWSISAPEGPVSATIAETLTPLLNADGNAADTSLHVLESANGYCLTSDSRVIRSRLHLDDIVPALTQHWLSHAVSDGQLVLDVVLLSRPEGHVVCVVPNQALAQAMGTLKTVAAQNDLALTRGARLSLGAPDTLKPLNLPLEDAGFLFHERGPCVGLLWLDAAPNDSSEAPSSLELLGALLPRAQETADQPQGLSPDALAALQHMAQCVHGARLASTQVEAVAQWLDRTPFLPSSHAAL
;
A
#
# COMPACT_ATOMS: atom_id res chain seq x y z
N MET A 1 58.98 18.03 17.49
CA MET A 1 57.54 17.78 17.69
C MET A 1 57.26 16.41 17.13
N SER A 2 56.98 15.43 18.00
CA SER A 2 56.67 14.05 17.62
C SER A 2 55.27 14.03 17.00
N ALA A 3 55.17 13.76 15.70
CA ALA A 3 53.89 13.43 15.08
C ALA A 3 53.35 12.18 15.78
N GLN A 4 52.28 12.32 16.57
CA GLN A 4 51.57 11.17 17.10
C GLN A 4 51.03 10.38 15.89
N ALA A 5 51.57 9.19 15.67
CA ALA A 5 51.10 8.31 14.61
C ALA A 5 49.63 7.96 14.90
N THR A 6 48.74 8.28 13.95
CA THR A 6 47.34 7.89 14.02
C THR A 6 47.24 6.36 14.17
N PRO A 7 46.45 5.83 15.12
CA PRO A 7 46.30 4.40 15.26
C PRO A 7 45.78 3.77 13.95
N PRO A 8 46.19 2.53 13.63
CA PRO A 8 45.75 1.85 12.42
C PRO A 8 44.22 1.64 12.43
N PRO A 9 43.56 1.74 11.27
CA PRO A 9 42.12 1.55 11.17
C PRO A 9 41.73 0.10 11.48
N ARG A 10 40.51 -0.09 11.99
CA ARG A 10 40.05 -1.38 12.51
C ARG A 10 38.81 -1.91 11.81
N PHE A 11 38.81 -3.21 11.53
CA PHE A 11 37.63 -3.92 11.03
C PHE A 11 37.09 -4.94 12.04
N TRP A 12 35.78 -5.13 12.06
CA TRP A 12 35.10 -6.10 12.89
C TRP A 12 34.40 -7.14 12.03
N LEU A 13 34.65 -8.42 12.34
CA LEU A 13 33.97 -9.56 11.72
C LEU A 13 32.97 -10.16 12.72
N SER A 14 31.74 -10.41 12.29
CA SER A 14 30.69 -10.98 13.13
C SER A 14 29.71 -11.85 12.32
N GLY A 15 28.86 -12.60 13.01
CA GLY A 15 27.80 -13.40 12.38
C GLY A 15 27.91 -14.90 12.57
N LYS A 16 26.96 -15.64 11.98
CA LYS A 16 26.81 -17.10 12.15
C LYS A 16 27.21 -17.86 10.88
N ARG A 17 28.46 -17.76 10.43
CA ARG A 17 28.99 -18.52 9.30
C ARG A 17 30.44 -18.98 9.51
N HIS A 18 30.90 -19.89 8.64
CA HIS A 18 32.28 -20.39 8.60
C HIS A 18 33.26 -19.29 8.16
N ALA A 19 34.49 -19.36 8.65
CA ALA A 19 35.54 -18.35 8.43
C ALA A 19 35.89 -18.09 6.95
N GLU A 20 35.64 -19.06 6.08
CA GLU A 20 35.78 -18.96 4.63
C GLU A 20 34.90 -17.88 3.98
N GLN A 21 33.81 -17.47 4.64
CA GLN A 21 32.92 -16.41 4.14
C GLN A 21 33.48 -15.00 4.38
N ASP A 22 34.43 -14.86 5.30
CA ASP A 22 35.07 -13.59 5.66
C ASP A 22 36.48 -13.47 5.08
N LEU A 23 36.98 -14.52 4.42
CA LEU A 23 38.37 -14.67 4.01
C LEU A 23 38.84 -13.52 3.13
N PHE A 24 38.13 -13.26 2.02
CA PHE A 24 38.51 -12.22 1.08
C PHE A 24 38.47 -10.84 1.72
N PHE A 25 37.41 -10.53 2.49
CA PHE A 25 37.27 -9.25 3.16
C PHE A 25 38.43 -8.99 4.14
N ARG A 26 38.76 -10.00 4.98
CA ARG A 26 39.89 -9.93 5.90
C ARG A 26 41.20 -9.70 5.15
N GLN A 27 41.51 -10.55 4.16
CA GLN A 27 42.77 -10.50 3.43
C GLN A 27 42.96 -9.15 2.71
N THR A 28 41.92 -8.62 2.07
CA THR A 28 41.98 -7.33 1.38
C THR A 28 42.25 -6.18 2.35
N LEU A 29 41.65 -6.17 3.54
CA LEU A 29 41.86 -5.10 4.52
C LEU A 29 43.21 -5.21 5.26
N GLU A 30 43.62 -6.42 5.64
CA GLU A 30 44.94 -6.66 6.24
C GLU A 30 46.07 -6.26 5.28
N ALA A 31 45.93 -6.55 3.99
CA ALA A 31 46.88 -6.11 2.96
C ALA A 31 46.97 -4.58 2.84
N LYS A 32 45.93 -3.84 3.27
CA LYS A 32 45.89 -2.37 3.33
C LYS A 32 46.26 -1.81 4.71
N GLY A 33 46.78 -2.64 5.62
CA GLY A 33 47.27 -2.22 6.94
C GLY A 33 46.20 -2.06 8.01
N TRP A 34 44.98 -2.55 7.77
CA TRP A 34 43.92 -2.57 8.78
C TRP A 34 44.15 -3.69 9.79
N GLN A 35 43.64 -3.51 11.01
CA GLN A 35 43.73 -4.48 12.09
C GLN A 35 42.36 -4.98 12.52
N GLN A 36 42.26 -6.23 12.98
CA GLN A 36 41.01 -6.74 13.52
C GLN A 36 40.70 -6.06 14.88
N GLY A 37 39.51 -5.47 14.99
CA GLY A 37 38.93 -4.89 16.20
C GLY A 37 37.78 -5.74 16.75
N ASP A 38 36.84 -5.07 17.42
CA ASP A 38 35.66 -5.68 18.06
C ASP A 38 34.40 -4.82 17.85
N GLU A 39 33.26 -5.24 18.41
CA GLU A 39 31.96 -4.57 18.28
C GLU A 39 31.93 -3.12 18.79
N THR A 40 32.88 -2.73 19.63
CA THR A 40 33.01 -1.39 20.21
C THR A 40 34.06 -0.52 19.52
N GLN A 41 34.99 -1.14 18.78
CA GLN A 41 36.12 -0.46 18.15
C GLN A 41 36.30 -0.92 16.69
N TRP A 42 35.54 -0.31 15.79
CA TRP A 42 35.59 -0.59 14.36
C TRP A 42 35.30 0.67 13.52
N GLN A 43 35.91 0.72 12.34
CA GLN A 43 35.58 1.65 11.24
C GLN A 43 34.92 0.90 10.07
N ALA A 44 35.15 -0.41 9.97
CA ALA A 44 34.52 -1.29 8.99
C ALA A 44 33.91 -2.52 9.67
N ALA A 45 32.61 -2.73 9.55
CA ALA A 45 31.93 -3.91 10.04
C ALA A 45 31.54 -4.82 8.88
N TRP A 46 31.97 -6.08 8.95
CA TRP A 46 31.55 -7.15 8.07
C TRP A 46 30.81 -8.21 8.88
N VAL A 47 29.49 -8.25 8.70
CA VAL A 47 28.60 -9.16 9.42
C VAL A 47 28.04 -10.19 8.43
N THR A 48 28.12 -11.47 8.78
CA THR A 48 27.47 -12.55 8.03
C THR A 48 26.10 -12.86 8.61
N GLY A 49 25.06 -12.62 7.82
CA GLY A 49 23.68 -12.56 8.33
C GLY A 49 23.34 -11.20 8.95
N MET A 50 22.14 -11.08 9.52
CA MET A 50 21.64 -9.77 9.97
C MET A 50 22.23 -9.36 11.34
N PRO A 51 22.83 -8.17 11.47
CA PRO A 51 23.30 -7.65 12.76
C PRO A 51 22.14 -7.28 13.70
N PRO A 52 22.39 -7.15 15.02
CA PRO A 52 21.42 -6.60 15.97
C PRO A 52 21.05 -5.15 15.61
N LYS A 53 19.78 -4.79 15.78
CA LYS A 53 19.28 -3.43 15.45
C LYS A 53 20.10 -2.30 16.08
N ALA A 54 20.56 -2.48 17.31
CA ALA A 54 21.34 -1.47 18.03
C ALA A 54 22.70 -1.17 17.38
N ALA A 55 23.27 -2.10 16.61
CA ALA A 55 24.56 -1.91 15.95
C ALA A 55 24.50 -0.84 14.85
N PHE A 56 23.33 -0.63 14.25
CA PHE A 56 23.15 0.38 13.21
C PHE A 56 23.25 1.81 13.71
N LYS A 57 23.02 2.07 15.00
CA LYS A 57 23.19 3.42 15.58
C LYS A 57 24.62 3.94 15.54
N ALA A 58 25.59 3.03 15.39
CA ALA A 58 26.99 3.37 15.26
C ALA A 58 27.41 3.63 13.80
N THR A 59 26.54 3.40 12.81
CA THR A 59 26.91 3.65 11.41
C THR A 59 27.01 5.15 11.15
N SER A 60 28.04 5.53 10.39
CA SER A 60 28.33 6.90 10.00
C SER A 60 29.28 6.91 8.80
N PRO A 61 29.60 8.06 8.18
CA PRO A 61 30.59 8.13 7.11
C PRO A 61 31.99 7.61 7.49
N SER A 62 32.31 7.49 8.78
CA SER A 62 33.57 6.95 9.29
C SER A 62 33.44 5.55 9.93
N GLN A 63 32.22 5.02 10.04
CA GLN A 63 31.90 3.69 10.58
C GLN A 63 30.93 2.99 9.63
N VAL A 64 31.48 2.20 8.71
CA VAL A 64 30.75 1.61 7.59
C VAL A 64 30.44 0.13 7.84
N MET A 65 29.19 -0.29 7.57
CA MET A 65 28.68 -1.64 7.76
C MET A 65 28.09 -2.21 6.46
N ASN A 66 28.29 -3.51 6.23
CA ASN A 66 27.82 -4.24 5.05
C ASN A 66 26.33 -4.68 5.08
N HIS A 67 25.48 -3.98 5.84
CA HIS A 67 24.04 -4.21 5.86
C HIS A 67 23.26 -2.91 5.87
N ILE A 68 22.10 -2.93 5.22
CA ILE A 68 21.13 -1.83 5.25
C ILE A 68 19.90 -2.28 6.06
N PRO A 69 19.49 -1.53 7.11
CA PRO A 69 18.26 -1.83 7.82
C PRO A 69 17.07 -1.92 6.85
N GLY A 70 16.29 -3.00 6.94
CA GLY A 70 15.12 -3.21 6.08
C GLY A 70 15.41 -3.94 4.78
N ASN A 71 16.65 -4.40 4.53
CA ASN A 71 17.03 -5.23 3.38
C ASN A 71 16.16 -6.49 3.16
N ALA A 72 15.46 -6.96 4.20
CA ALA A 72 14.44 -8.01 4.14
C ALA A 72 13.31 -7.71 3.14
N ALA A 73 13.11 -6.44 2.76
CA ALA A 73 12.22 -6.07 1.65
C ALA A 73 12.62 -6.74 0.33
N LEU A 74 13.92 -6.99 0.12
CA LEU A 74 14.46 -7.67 -1.06
C LEU A 74 14.80 -9.13 -0.77
N THR A 75 15.34 -9.44 0.41
CA THR A 75 15.96 -10.75 0.70
C THR A 75 14.99 -11.80 1.25
N VAL A 76 13.77 -11.41 1.65
CA VAL A 76 12.70 -12.35 2.01
C VAL A 76 11.75 -12.51 0.82
N LYS A 77 11.53 -13.76 0.38
CA LYS A 77 10.79 -14.10 -0.84
C LYS A 77 9.39 -13.46 -0.92
N SER A 78 8.61 -13.54 0.17
CA SER A 78 7.26 -12.95 0.21
C SER A 78 7.30 -11.42 0.14
N ARG A 79 8.26 -10.79 0.81
CA ARG A 79 8.44 -9.33 0.80
C ARG A 79 8.94 -8.80 -0.54
N LEU A 80 9.88 -9.51 -1.18
CA LEU A 80 10.33 -9.22 -2.54
C LEU A 80 9.16 -9.25 -3.51
N HIS A 81 8.36 -10.32 -3.47
CA HIS A 81 7.17 -10.44 -4.30
C HIS A 81 6.16 -9.32 -4.00
N ALA A 82 5.92 -9.00 -2.72
CA ALA A 82 5.02 -7.91 -2.34
C ALA A 82 5.49 -6.54 -2.85
N GLY A 83 6.80 -6.23 -2.74
CA GLY A 83 7.38 -4.98 -3.23
C GLY A 83 7.28 -4.84 -4.75
N LEU A 84 7.67 -5.89 -5.48
CA LEU A 84 7.57 -5.93 -6.95
C LEU A 84 6.11 -5.89 -7.42
N LYS A 85 5.20 -6.60 -6.74
CA LYS A 85 3.76 -6.56 -7.01
C LYS A 85 3.18 -5.18 -6.78
N ALA A 86 3.52 -4.51 -5.67
CA ALA A 86 3.05 -3.16 -5.38
C ALA A 86 3.49 -2.16 -6.45
N LEU A 87 4.74 -2.28 -6.91
CA LEU A 87 5.29 -1.47 -8.00
C LEU A 87 4.58 -1.74 -9.34
N ARG A 88 4.23 -3.01 -9.62
CA ARG A 88 3.42 -3.39 -10.80
C ARG A 88 1.97 -2.93 -10.70
N ASP A 89 1.34 -3.05 -9.55
CA ASP A 89 -0.04 -2.62 -9.33
C ASP A 89 -0.17 -1.10 -9.48
N ARG A 90 0.81 -0.32 -8.97
CA ARG A 90 0.86 1.14 -9.13
C ARG A 90 1.03 1.54 -10.60
N THR A 91 1.98 0.94 -11.31
CA THR A 91 2.20 1.23 -12.74
C THR A 91 1.03 0.77 -13.60
N ARG A 92 0.39 -0.36 -13.27
CA ARG A 92 -0.85 -0.80 -13.93
C ARG A 92 -1.99 0.19 -13.69
N HIS A 93 -2.14 0.71 -12.48
CA HIS A 93 -3.18 1.67 -12.16
C HIS A 93 -2.98 2.98 -12.93
N HIS A 94 -1.74 3.46 -13.04
CA HIS A 94 -1.40 4.71 -13.74
C HIS A 94 -1.41 4.57 -15.28
N PHE A 95 -0.75 3.54 -15.81
CA PHE A 95 -0.50 3.40 -17.26
C PHE A 95 -1.35 2.31 -17.94
N GLY A 96 -2.03 1.45 -17.19
CA GLY A 96 -2.70 0.26 -17.70
C GLY A 96 -1.80 -0.97 -17.84
N GLU A 97 -2.40 -2.15 -17.94
CA GLU A 97 -1.71 -3.46 -17.99
C GLU A 97 -0.85 -3.63 -19.25
N ALA A 98 -1.35 -3.16 -20.41
CA ALA A 98 -0.70 -3.39 -21.70
C ALA A 98 0.47 -2.45 -21.99
N HIS A 99 0.68 -1.42 -21.16
CA HIS A 99 1.66 -0.36 -21.37
C HIS A 99 3.10 -0.87 -21.23
N SER A 100 4.03 -0.29 -21.98
CA SER A 100 5.44 -0.72 -22.00
C SER A 100 6.10 -0.57 -20.61
N ILE A 101 5.78 0.48 -19.86
CA ILE A 101 6.25 0.71 -18.49
C ILE A 101 5.81 -0.43 -17.57
N THR A 102 4.52 -0.78 -17.56
CA THR A 102 3.99 -1.88 -16.74
C THR A 102 4.60 -3.21 -17.14
N LYS A 103 4.76 -3.46 -18.45
CA LYS A 103 5.39 -4.68 -18.97
C LYS A 103 6.85 -4.88 -18.56
N ARG A 104 7.59 -3.82 -18.24
CA ARG A 104 8.95 -3.93 -17.69
C ARG A 104 9.00 -4.65 -16.35
N LEU A 105 7.86 -4.86 -15.68
CA LEU A 105 7.76 -5.60 -14.42
C LEU A 105 7.34 -7.06 -14.61
N ASN A 106 7.28 -7.54 -15.84
CA ASN A 106 6.91 -8.93 -16.13
C ASN A 106 8.09 -9.91 -15.98
N PHE A 107 9.03 -9.64 -15.09
CA PHE A 107 10.22 -10.47 -14.87
C PHE A 107 10.17 -11.28 -13.56
N PHE A 108 9.07 -11.28 -12.82
CA PHE A 108 8.92 -12.10 -11.62
C PHE A 108 7.66 -12.97 -11.73
N PRO A 109 7.77 -14.29 -11.46
CA PRO A 109 6.63 -15.18 -11.50
C PRO A 109 5.64 -14.85 -10.38
N ARG A 110 4.35 -15.09 -10.65
CA ARG A 110 3.30 -14.89 -9.65
C ARG A 110 3.51 -15.80 -8.45
N ALA A 111 3.28 -15.28 -7.25
CA ALA A 111 3.38 -16.05 -6.02
C ALA A 111 2.21 -15.78 -5.08
N TYR A 112 1.95 -16.77 -4.23
CA TYR A 112 0.84 -16.84 -3.29
C TYR A 112 1.38 -17.24 -1.91
N GLU A 113 1.13 -16.43 -0.90
CA GLU A 113 1.53 -16.69 0.48
C GLU A 113 0.48 -17.52 1.23
N MET A 114 0.86 -18.69 1.71
CA MET A 114 -0.05 -19.58 2.43
C MET A 114 -0.19 -19.19 3.91
N PRO A 115 -1.37 -19.43 4.52
CA PRO A 115 -2.59 -19.97 3.89
C PRO A 115 -3.46 -18.87 3.24
N HIS A 116 -3.11 -17.59 3.41
CA HIS A 116 -3.95 -16.44 3.06
C HIS A 116 -4.39 -16.46 1.59
N ASP A 117 -3.44 -16.73 0.70
CA ASP A 117 -3.63 -16.68 -0.74
C ASP A 117 -4.10 -18.01 -1.36
N TYR A 118 -4.39 -19.04 -0.55
CA TYR A 118 -4.78 -20.36 -1.04
C TYR A 118 -6.01 -20.32 -1.98
N PRO A 119 -7.12 -19.62 -1.67
CA PRO A 119 -8.24 -19.54 -2.60
C PRO A 119 -7.82 -18.95 -3.97
N ALA A 120 -7.02 -17.89 -3.95
CA ALA A 120 -6.56 -17.24 -5.17
C ALA A 120 -5.63 -18.13 -6.01
N LEU A 121 -4.85 -19.00 -5.36
CA LEU A 121 -4.04 -20.04 -6.01
C LEU A 121 -4.93 -21.10 -6.67
N ILE A 122 -5.92 -21.64 -5.96
CA ILE A 122 -6.81 -22.69 -6.50
C ILE A 122 -7.56 -22.18 -7.71
N GLU A 123 -8.08 -20.97 -7.62
CA GLU A 123 -8.84 -20.42 -8.71
C GLU A 123 -7.95 -19.99 -9.90
N ASP A 124 -6.67 -19.63 -9.71
CA ASP A 124 -5.73 -19.42 -10.83
C ASP A 124 -5.33 -20.74 -11.47
N THR A 125 -5.15 -21.78 -10.67
CA THR A 125 -4.91 -23.16 -11.13
C THR A 125 -6.09 -23.68 -11.96
N ALA A 126 -7.33 -23.43 -11.52
CA ALA A 126 -8.53 -23.81 -12.25
C ALA A 126 -8.68 -23.05 -13.57
N ALA A 127 -8.32 -21.77 -13.60
CA ALA A 127 -8.38 -20.95 -14.80
C ALA A 127 -7.25 -21.28 -15.82
N HIS A 128 -6.10 -21.76 -15.33
CA HIS A 128 -4.91 -22.04 -16.14
C HIS A 128 -4.34 -23.43 -15.79
N PRO A 129 -4.99 -24.52 -16.23
CA PRO A 129 -4.63 -25.89 -15.85
C PRO A 129 -3.26 -26.35 -16.39
N ASP A 130 -2.68 -25.61 -17.33
CA ASP A 130 -1.36 -25.82 -17.90
C ASP A 130 -0.22 -25.25 -17.03
N LYS A 131 -0.53 -24.31 -16.12
CA LYS A 131 0.48 -23.72 -15.22
C LYS A 131 0.98 -24.76 -14.22
N ARG A 132 2.29 -24.69 -13.99
CA ARG A 132 2.98 -25.50 -12.97
C ARG A 132 3.35 -24.63 -11.79
N TRP A 133 3.52 -25.26 -10.63
CA TRP A 133 3.71 -24.55 -9.37
C TRP A 133 4.87 -25.14 -8.59
N ILE A 134 5.60 -24.29 -7.87
CA ILE A 134 6.69 -24.68 -6.99
C ILE A 134 6.43 -24.17 -5.59
N LEU A 135 6.47 -25.07 -4.61
CA LEU A 135 6.34 -24.77 -3.20
C LEU A 135 7.71 -24.40 -2.62
N LYS A 136 7.77 -23.30 -1.88
CA LYS A 136 8.98 -22.80 -1.24
C LYS A 136 8.67 -22.38 0.20
N PRO A 137 9.52 -22.69 1.19
CA PRO A 137 9.42 -22.08 2.50
C PRO A 137 9.85 -20.59 2.42
N THR A 138 9.19 -19.71 3.19
CA THR A 138 9.47 -18.27 3.16
C THR A 138 10.82 -17.91 3.77
N ASN A 139 11.26 -18.66 4.79
CA ASN A 139 12.45 -18.36 5.59
C ASN A 139 13.57 -19.42 5.49
N ALA A 140 13.42 -20.47 4.67
CA ALA A 140 14.50 -21.44 4.49
C ALA A 140 15.47 -21.03 3.37
N SER A 141 16.72 -21.42 3.53
CA SER A 141 17.79 -21.27 2.54
C SER A 141 18.24 -22.65 2.04
N LYS A 142 19.13 -22.67 1.03
CA LYS A 142 19.76 -23.91 0.51
C LYS A 142 18.82 -24.90 -0.19
N GLY A 143 17.65 -24.47 -0.65
CA GLY A 143 16.71 -25.32 -1.39
C GLY A 143 15.98 -26.39 -0.56
N GLN A 144 16.16 -26.41 0.77
CA GLN A 144 15.47 -27.38 1.63
C GLN A 144 13.95 -27.12 1.65
N GLY A 145 13.17 -28.17 1.43
CA GLY A 145 11.70 -28.10 1.39
C GLY A 145 11.11 -27.51 0.12
N VAL A 146 11.95 -27.22 -0.90
CA VAL A 146 11.49 -26.75 -2.22
C VAL A 146 11.09 -27.94 -3.08
N GLN A 147 9.89 -27.92 -3.65
CA GLN A 147 9.40 -28.99 -4.53
C GLN A 147 8.44 -28.44 -5.59
N VAL A 148 8.48 -29.03 -6.79
CA VAL A 148 7.47 -28.78 -7.82
C VAL A 148 6.21 -29.55 -7.43
N LEU A 149 5.06 -28.87 -7.45
CA LEU A 149 3.78 -29.47 -7.06
C LEU A 149 3.15 -30.20 -8.25
N ARG A 150 2.73 -31.45 -8.03
CA ARG A 150 1.82 -32.19 -8.93
C ARG A 150 0.43 -31.58 -8.94
N ASP A 151 -0.02 -31.20 -7.74
CA ASP A 151 -1.34 -30.66 -7.49
C ASP A 151 -1.20 -29.45 -6.55
N PRO A 152 -1.55 -28.23 -7.00
CA PRO A 152 -1.48 -27.03 -6.17
C PRO A 152 -2.37 -27.08 -4.93
N THR A 153 -3.41 -27.92 -4.92
CA THR A 153 -4.27 -28.13 -3.74
C THR A 153 -3.55 -28.84 -2.60
N SER A 154 -2.41 -29.50 -2.88
CA SER A 154 -1.58 -30.13 -1.86
C SER A 154 -0.68 -29.14 -1.11
N ALA A 155 -0.76 -27.84 -1.43
CA ALA A 155 0.00 -26.81 -0.74
C ALA A 155 -0.36 -26.77 0.77
N PRO A 156 0.63 -26.63 1.67
CA PRO A 156 0.34 -26.55 3.10
C PRO A 156 -0.53 -25.35 3.46
N LEU A 157 -1.64 -25.59 4.16
CA LEU A 157 -2.49 -24.54 4.74
C LEU A 157 -1.91 -24.02 6.07
N ALA A 158 -0.63 -23.68 6.06
CA ALA A 158 0.13 -23.21 7.22
C ALA A 158 0.96 -21.98 6.83
N PRO A 159 1.26 -21.08 7.79
CA PRO A 159 2.10 -19.92 7.53
C PRO A 159 3.52 -20.34 7.13
N ASN A 160 4.26 -19.39 6.55
CA ASN A 160 5.65 -19.54 6.10
C ASN A 160 5.87 -20.40 4.85
N TRP A 161 4.82 -20.57 4.04
CA TRP A 161 4.94 -21.20 2.73
C TRP A 161 4.55 -20.22 1.63
N LEU A 162 5.25 -20.31 0.51
CA LEU A 162 5.00 -19.57 -0.70
C LEU A 162 4.83 -20.57 -1.84
N VAL A 163 3.70 -20.49 -2.55
CA VAL A 163 3.49 -21.21 -3.81
C VAL A 163 3.74 -20.23 -4.94
N GLN A 164 4.67 -20.53 -5.83
CA GLN A 164 5.06 -19.66 -6.93
C GLN A 164 4.83 -20.37 -8.26
N GLU A 165 4.44 -19.64 -9.30
CA GLU A 165 4.40 -20.14 -10.66
C GLU A 165 5.78 -20.66 -11.07
N TYR A 166 5.82 -21.91 -11.54
CA TYR A 166 7.05 -22.57 -11.97
C TYR A 166 7.32 -22.23 -13.43
N VAL A 167 8.46 -21.58 -13.69
CA VAL A 167 8.92 -21.32 -15.06
C VAL A 167 9.32 -22.66 -15.68
N ALA A 168 8.40 -23.22 -16.46
CA ALA A 168 8.47 -24.60 -16.93
C ALA A 168 9.31 -24.78 -18.21
N ASN A 169 9.68 -23.72 -18.92
CA ASN A 169 10.47 -23.80 -20.15
C ASN A 169 11.81 -23.06 -19.98
N PRO A 170 12.75 -23.58 -19.17
CA PRO A 170 14.04 -22.92 -19.00
C PRO A 170 14.89 -23.04 -20.27
N HIS A 171 15.67 -22.01 -20.57
CA HIS A 171 16.82 -22.18 -21.45
C HIS A 171 17.79 -23.17 -20.79
N THR A 172 18.43 -24.04 -21.58
CA THR A 172 19.32 -25.07 -21.05
C THR A 172 20.72 -24.98 -21.66
N ILE A 173 21.74 -25.31 -20.86
CA ILE A 173 23.12 -25.47 -21.32
C ILE A 173 23.39 -26.96 -21.38
N ARG A 174 23.63 -27.51 -22.57
CA ARG A 174 23.81 -28.97 -22.78
C ARG A 174 22.67 -29.79 -22.18
N GLY A 175 21.43 -29.31 -22.29
CA GLY A 175 20.24 -29.96 -21.74
C GLY A 175 20.07 -29.85 -20.23
N HIS A 176 20.93 -29.09 -19.52
CA HIS A 176 20.81 -28.88 -18.06
C HIS A 176 20.22 -27.50 -17.77
N LYS A 177 19.30 -27.45 -16.80
CA LYS A 177 18.73 -26.19 -16.29
C LYS A 177 19.83 -25.37 -15.60
N TYR A 178 19.81 -24.04 -15.73
CA TYR A 178 20.74 -23.17 -15.04
C TYR A 178 20.08 -21.93 -14.45
N VAL A 179 20.71 -21.34 -13.43
CA VAL A 179 20.37 -20.01 -12.89
C VAL A 179 21.60 -19.12 -12.97
N LEU A 180 21.41 -17.86 -13.33
CA LEU A 180 22.42 -16.82 -13.25
C LEU A 180 22.46 -16.25 -11.84
N ARG A 181 23.60 -16.37 -11.17
CA ARG A 181 23.96 -15.64 -9.96
C ARG A 181 24.61 -14.32 -10.37
N LEU A 182 23.93 -13.21 -10.11
CA LEU A 182 24.46 -11.86 -10.27
C LEU A 182 24.76 -11.23 -8.90
N TYR A 183 25.68 -10.27 -8.86
CA TYR A 183 26.04 -9.55 -7.65
C TYR A 183 25.66 -8.08 -7.78
N MET A 184 24.64 -7.66 -7.03
CA MET A 184 24.19 -6.27 -6.99
C MET A 184 24.68 -5.62 -5.70
N LEU A 185 25.29 -4.45 -5.81
CA LEU A 185 25.71 -3.62 -4.69
C LEU A 185 24.78 -2.40 -4.59
N ILE A 186 24.11 -2.27 -3.46
CA ILE A 186 23.45 -1.03 -3.05
C ILE A 186 24.46 -0.28 -2.18
N ALA A 187 25.16 0.68 -2.77
CA ALA A 187 26.26 1.40 -2.13
C ALA A 187 25.77 2.49 -1.16
N SER A 188 24.54 2.96 -1.34
CA SER A 188 23.75 3.69 -0.34
C SER A 188 22.29 3.74 -0.77
N ILE A 189 21.41 4.06 0.18
CA ILE A 189 19.98 4.34 -0.08
C ILE A 189 19.65 5.83 0.01
N ASP A 190 20.58 6.73 0.33
CA ASP A 190 20.31 8.17 0.36
C ASP A 190 21.57 9.02 0.09
N PRO A 191 21.79 9.50 -1.14
CA PRO A 191 21.04 9.15 -2.34
C PRO A 191 21.23 7.68 -2.73
N LEU A 192 20.23 7.08 -3.36
CA LEU A 192 20.25 5.69 -3.82
C LEU A 192 21.32 5.51 -4.89
N ARG A 193 22.26 4.59 -4.66
CA ARG A 193 23.32 4.23 -5.60
C ARG A 193 23.38 2.72 -5.76
N VAL A 194 23.09 2.24 -6.96
CA VAL A 194 22.97 0.81 -7.29
C VAL A 194 23.96 0.46 -8.40
N TYR A 195 24.67 -0.64 -8.21
CA TYR A 195 25.63 -1.18 -9.15
C TYR A 195 25.41 -2.68 -9.34
N LEU A 196 25.75 -3.19 -10.51
CA LEU A 196 25.78 -4.63 -10.82
C LEU A 196 27.19 -5.01 -11.21
N TYR A 197 27.75 -6.02 -10.57
CA TYR A 197 29.06 -6.54 -10.95
C TYR A 197 28.97 -7.21 -12.32
N ASP A 198 29.92 -6.92 -13.20
CA ASP A 198 29.97 -7.41 -14.58
C ASP A 198 30.16 -8.94 -14.67
N GLN A 199 30.75 -9.54 -13.64
CA GLN A 199 30.89 -10.99 -13.48
C GLN A 199 29.86 -11.62 -12.51
N GLY A 200 29.74 -12.93 -12.63
CA GLY A 200 28.81 -13.77 -11.89
C GLY A 200 28.92 -15.22 -12.35
N PHE A 201 27.90 -16.04 -12.11
CA PHE A 201 27.94 -17.47 -12.48
C PHE A 201 26.62 -18.00 -13.01
N ALA A 202 26.65 -18.70 -14.14
CA ALA A 202 25.62 -19.68 -14.47
C ALA A 202 25.86 -20.96 -13.65
N LYS A 203 24.89 -21.31 -12.81
CA LYS A 203 24.92 -22.50 -11.94
C LYS A 203 24.03 -23.57 -12.54
N LEU A 204 24.63 -24.68 -12.95
CA LEU A 204 23.92 -25.76 -13.61
C LEU A 204 23.35 -26.75 -12.60
N ALA A 205 22.18 -27.29 -12.93
CA ALA A 205 21.65 -28.50 -12.32
C ALA A 205 22.52 -29.70 -12.74
N SER A 206 22.64 -30.71 -11.88
CA SER A 206 23.53 -31.86 -12.09
C SER A 206 22.90 -33.00 -12.89
N ALA A 207 21.59 -32.97 -13.11
CA ALA A 207 20.88 -33.88 -13.99
C ALA A 207 20.26 -33.13 -15.18
N PRO A 208 20.10 -33.78 -16.36
CA PRO A 208 19.42 -33.19 -17.50
C PRO A 208 18.01 -32.73 -17.13
N TRP A 209 17.63 -31.56 -17.62
CA TRP A 209 16.32 -31.00 -17.41
C TRP A 209 15.27 -31.87 -18.09
N SER A 210 14.23 -32.24 -17.33
CA SER A 210 13.07 -32.96 -17.84
C SER A 210 11.81 -32.34 -17.25
N PRO A 211 10.83 -31.94 -18.07
CA PRO A 211 9.56 -31.47 -17.57
C PRO A 211 8.76 -32.62 -16.92
N ASP A 212 8.99 -33.87 -17.27
CA ASP A 212 8.20 -34.99 -16.75
C ASP A 212 8.72 -35.52 -15.41
N ASP A 213 10.01 -35.29 -15.13
CA ASP A 213 10.70 -35.75 -13.92
C ASP A 213 10.71 -34.66 -12.82
N ILE A 214 9.51 -34.26 -12.39
CA ILE A 214 9.32 -33.16 -11.44
C ILE A 214 9.77 -33.49 -10.01
N ASP A 215 9.86 -34.78 -9.66
CA ASP A 215 10.27 -35.23 -8.31
C ASP A 215 11.80 -35.29 -8.17
N ASN A 216 12.55 -35.14 -9.27
CA ASN A 216 14.00 -35.16 -9.27
C ASN A 216 14.57 -33.76 -8.96
N PRO A 217 15.05 -33.52 -7.72
CA PRO A 217 15.57 -32.22 -7.34
C PRO A 217 16.85 -31.84 -8.11
N PHE A 218 17.62 -32.82 -8.61
CA PHE A 218 18.85 -32.59 -9.36
C PHE A 218 18.62 -32.10 -10.79
N SER A 219 17.38 -32.22 -11.30
CA SER A 219 16.92 -31.69 -12.59
C SER A 219 16.14 -30.37 -12.39
N GLN A 220 15.30 -30.29 -11.35
CA GLN A 220 14.43 -29.13 -11.12
C GLN A 220 15.11 -27.96 -10.39
N LEU A 221 16.12 -28.22 -9.56
CA LEU A 221 16.78 -27.22 -8.71
C LEU A 221 18.25 -27.05 -9.09
N THR A 222 18.73 -25.80 -9.04
CA THR A 222 20.12 -25.41 -9.39
C THR A 222 20.95 -25.07 -8.14
N ASN A 223 20.42 -25.32 -6.94
CA ASN A 223 21.14 -25.06 -5.69
C ASN A 223 22.37 -25.98 -5.59
N PRO A 224 23.58 -25.43 -5.38
CA PRO A 224 24.80 -26.24 -5.26
C PRO A 224 24.73 -27.24 -4.10
N ASP A 225 24.17 -26.83 -2.96
CA ASP A 225 24.02 -27.69 -1.78
C ASP A 225 23.16 -28.94 -2.04
N ILE A 226 22.17 -28.82 -2.93
CA ILE A 226 21.32 -29.95 -3.34
C ILE A 226 22.08 -30.79 -4.36
N ASN A 227 22.63 -30.16 -5.41
CA ASN A 227 23.27 -30.88 -6.51
C ASN A 227 24.58 -31.57 -6.09
N ALA A 228 25.29 -31.07 -5.08
CA ALA A 228 26.44 -31.76 -4.49
C ALA A 228 26.10 -33.14 -3.88
N LEU A 229 24.82 -33.41 -3.60
CA LEU A 229 24.35 -34.72 -3.12
C LEU A 229 24.09 -35.71 -4.25
N ASN A 230 24.15 -35.29 -5.52
CA ASN A 230 24.01 -36.17 -6.67
C ASN A 230 25.33 -36.92 -6.93
N LEU A 231 25.52 -38.03 -6.22
CA LEU A 231 26.74 -38.85 -6.32
C LEU A 231 26.89 -39.57 -7.66
N ASP A 232 25.81 -39.65 -8.45
CA ASP A 232 25.80 -40.29 -9.77
C ASP A 232 26.24 -39.33 -10.89
N ALA A 233 26.30 -38.03 -10.63
CA ALA A 233 26.79 -37.04 -11.59
C ALA A 233 28.33 -36.98 -11.60
N GLU A 234 28.92 -36.96 -12.80
CA GLU A 234 30.36 -36.76 -12.98
C GLU A 234 30.81 -35.39 -12.46
N VAL A 235 29.97 -34.37 -12.71
CA VAL A 235 30.16 -32.99 -12.26
C VAL A 235 28.92 -32.54 -11.45
N PRO A 236 28.86 -32.83 -10.14
CA PRO A 236 27.69 -32.48 -9.31
C PRO A 236 27.51 -30.98 -9.13
N VAL A 237 28.58 -30.19 -9.21
CA VAL A 237 28.53 -28.71 -9.11
C VAL A 237 29.39 -28.12 -10.20
N GLU A 238 28.77 -27.41 -11.13
CA GLU A 238 29.42 -26.75 -12.27
C GLU A 238 29.00 -25.29 -12.35
N PHE A 239 29.99 -24.39 -12.30
CA PHE A 239 29.79 -22.95 -12.47
C PHE A 239 30.52 -22.45 -13.73
N ILE A 240 29.81 -21.69 -14.55
CA ILE A 240 30.34 -21.01 -15.74
C ILE A 240 30.27 -19.51 -15.47
N ASP A 241 31.39 -18.79 -15.56
CA ASP A 241 31.39 -17.32 -15.42
C ASP A 241 30.63 -16.63 -16.56
N LEU A 242 30.30 -15.36 -16.37
CA LEU A 242 29.45 -14.62 -17.30
C LEU A 242 30.15 -14.33 -18.64
N ASP A 243 31.47 -14.23 -18.68
CA ASP A 243 32.20 -14.07 -19.96
C ASP A 243 32.06 -15.30 -20.84
N ARG A 244 32.31 -16.49 -20.25
CA ARG A 244 32.10 -17.77 -20.96
C ARG A 244 30.64 -17.98 -21.33
N TYR A 245 29.70 -17.61 -20.45
CA TYR A 245 28.27 -17.69 -20.75
C TYR A 245 27.86 -16.78 -21.92
N ARG A 246 28.31 -15.53 -21.94
CA ARG A 246 28.07 -14.59 -23.05
C ARG A 246 28.68 -15.05 -24.36
N HIS A 247 29.89 -15.60 -24.31
CA HIS A 247 30.52 -16.19 -25.49
C HIS A 247 29.68 -17.35 -26.03
N TRP A 248 29.27 -18.26 -25.16
CA TRP A 248 28.41 -19.39 -25.52
C TRP A 248 27.06 -18.95 -26.11
N LEU A 249 26.40 -17.94 -25.55
CA LEU A 249 25.15 -17.39 -26.11
C LEU A 249 25.33 -16.92 -27.56
N ARG A 250 26.43 -16.21 -27.85
CA ARG A 250 26.73 -15.75 -29.20
C ARG A 250 27.00 -16.91 -30.16
N GLU A 251 27.66 -17.97 -29.70
CA GLU A 251 27.84 -19.20 -30.49
C GLU A 251 26.51 -19.90 -30.79
N GLN A 252 25.51 -19.82 -29.90
CA GLN A 252 24.16 -20.30 -30.13
C GLN A 252 23.31 -19.36 -31.03
N GLY A 253 23.85 -18.23 -31.47
CA GLY A 253 23.16 -17.26 -32.31
C GLY A 253 22.24 -16.29 -31.55
N HIS A 254 22.44 -16.15 -30.24
CA HIS A 254 21.68 -15.24 -29.40
C HIS A 254 22.38 -13.89 -29.22
N ASP A 255 21.58 -12.83 -29.02
CA ASP A 255 22.06 -11.52 -28.64
C ASP A 255 22.28 -11.48 -27.12
N ASP A 256 23.53 -11.64 -26.71
CA ASP A 256 23.90 -11.62 -25.30
C ASP A 256 23.72 -10.22 -24.68
N GLN A 257 23.91 -9.15 -25.46
CA GLN A 257 23.75 -7.79 -24.96
C GLN A 257 22.28 -7.52 -24.60
N ALA A 258 21.34 -7.91 -25.46
CA ALA A 258 19.91 -7.75 -25.19
C ALA A 258 19.44 -8.48 -23.92
N LEU A 259 19.97 -9.67 -23.63
CA LEU A 259 19.68 -10.38 -22.38
C LEU A 259 20.25 -9.63 -21.17
N PHE A 260 21.49 -9.17 -21.25
CA PHE A 260 22.13 -8.50 -20.11
C PHE A 260 21.58 -7.10 -19.86
N ASP A 261 21.09 -6.39 -20.88
CA ASP A 261 20.35 -5.15 -20.70
C ASP A 261 19.03 -5.39 -19.94
N GLN A 262 18.34 -6.50 -20.23
CA GLN A 262 17.16 -6.92 -19.45
C GLN A 262 17.50 -7.28 -18.00
N LEU A 263 18.64 -7.96 -17.77
CA LEU A 263 19.12 -8.28 -16.41
C LEU A 263 19.47 -7.01 -15.61
N GLN A 264 20.08 -6.02 -16.24
CA GLN A 264 20.37 -4.72 -15.63
C GLN A 264 19.09 -3.96 -15.30
N ASP A 265 18.10 -3.96 -16.20
CA ASP A 265 16.80 -3.31 -15.95
C ASP A 265 16.06 -3.98 -14.78
N LEU A 266 16.00 -5.31 -14.79
CA LEU A 266 15.45 -6.13 -13.73
C LEU A 266 16.12 -5.86 -12.37
N ALA A 267 17.45 -5.82 -12.33
CA ALA A 267 18.20 -5.55 -11.10
C ALA A 267 17.89 -4.15 -10.56
N THR A 268 17.80 -3.15 -11.44
CA THR A 268 17.44 -1.77 -11.07
C THR A 268 16.03 -1.71 -10.49
N LEU A 269 15.03 -2.26 -11.19
CA LEU A 269 13.64 -2.29 -10.71
C LEU A 269 13.48 -3.09 -9.42
N THR A 270 14.28 -4.15 -9.24
CA THR A 270 14.35 -4.90 -7.99
C THR A 270 14.83 -4.03 -6.83
N ALA A 271 15.93 -3.30 -7.00
CA ALA A 271 16.43 -2.39 -5.96
C ALA A 271 15.40 -1.30 -5.60
N LEU A 272 14.76 -0.70 -6.62
CA LEU A 272 13.72 0.32 -6.45
C LEU A 272 12.50 -0.21 -5.68
N SER A 273 12.14 -1.48 -5.85
CA SER A 273 11.00 -2.07 -5.13
C SER A 273 11.18 -2.13 -3.60
N GLY A 274 12.43 -2.11 -3.11
CA GLY A 274 12.76 -2.21 -1.69
C GLY A 274 13.24 -0.91 -1.04
N VAL A 275 13.62 0.12 -1.81
CA VAL A 275 14.32 1.31 -1.29
C VAL A 275 13.51 2.06 -0.23
N GLY A 276 12.20 2.23 -0.44
CA GLY A 276 11.33 2.93 0.52
C GLY A 276 11.28 2.23 1.88
N ALA A 277 11.18 0.90 1.89
CA ALA A 277 11.18 0.10 3.12
C ALA A 277 12.54 0.16 3.84
N MET A 278 13.64 0.18 3.09
CA MET A 278 15.00 0.33 3.65
C MET A 278 15.21 1.71 4.27
N ARG A 279 14.73 2.78 3.63
CA ARG A 279 14.80 4.15 4.16
C ARG A 279 14.01 4.29 5.45
N ALA A 280 12.74 3.86 5.45
CA ALA A 280 11.89 3.92 6.63
C ALA A 280 12.50 3.16 7.81
N ARG A 281 13.00 1.93 7.56
CA ARG A 281 13.64 1.13 8.60
C ARG A 281 14.96 1.74 9.09
N SER A 282 15.76 2.35 8.21
CA SER A 282 17.00 3.02 8.59
C SER A 282 16.75 4.22 9.49
N GLN A 283 15.71 5.01 9.21
CA GLN A 283 15.25 6.09 10.08
C GLN A 283 14.77 5.57 11.44
N GLU A 284 13.93 4.53 11.46
CA GLU A 284 13.43 3.92 12.70
C GLU A 284 14.55 3.36 13.60
N ASP A 285 15.55 2.71 12.99
CA ASP A 285 16.66 2.10 13.71
C ASP A 285 17.77 3.11 14.07
N GLY A 286 17.69 4.35 13.56
CA GLY A 286 18.66 5.43 13.80
C GLY A 286 19.99 5.23 13.08
N ALA A 287 19.96 4.58 11.92
CA ALA A 287 21.13 4.31 11.09
C ALA A 287 21.44 5.50 10.17
N ASP A 288 22.73 5.86 10.04
CA ASP A 288 23.16 6.76 8.98
C ASP A 288 23.31 5.98 7.66
N PRO A 289 22.50 6.26 6.62
CA PRO A 289 22.57 5.56 5.33
C PRO A 289 23.91 5.66 4.61
N ARG A 290 24.76 6.64 4.96
CA ARG A 290 26.10 6.82 4.40
C ARG A 290 27.11 5.82 4.97
N GLY A 291 26.82 5.26 6.14
CA GLY A 291 27.60 4.21 6.77
C GLY A 291 27.09 2.80 6.47
N CYS A 292 26.16 2.63 5.52
CA CYS A 292 25.54 1.34 5.22
C CYS A 292 25.61 1.04 3.72
N TYR A 293 26.02 -0.19 3.38
CA TYR A 293 25.92 -0.73 2.02
C TYR A 293 25.40 -2.17 2.08
N GLU A 294 24.93 -2.70 0.95
CA GLU A 294 24.39 -4.06 0.90
C GLU A 294 24.85 -4.79 -0.37
N LEU A 295 25.51 -5.94 -0.19
CA LEU A 295 25.85 -6.84 -1.29
C LEU A 295 24.79 -7.95 -1.39
N ILE A 296 24.05 -7.97 -2.49
CA ILE A 296 22.93 -8.87 -2.73
C ILE A 296 23.26 -9.82 -3.87
N GLY A 297 23.05 -11.13 -3.66
CA GLY A 297 23.14 -12.11 -4.74
C GLY A 297 21.77 -12.33 -5.40
N LEU A 298 21.59 -11.90 -6.63
CA LEU A 298 20.37 -12.15 -7.41
C LEU A 298 20.45 -13.52 -8.08
N ASP A 299 19.41 -14.34 -7.93
CA ASP A 299 19.26 -15.58 -8.68
C ASP A 299 18.19 -15.40 -9.76
N CYS A 300 18.62 -15.40 -11.02
CA CYS A 300 17.77 -15.20 -12.19
C CYS A 300 17.74 -16.46 -13.07
N LEU A 301 16.54 -16.90 -13.45
CA LEU A 301 16.35 -17.95 -14.46
C LEU A 301 16.17 -17.31 -15.84
N VAL A 302 16.69 -17.92 -16.89
CA VAL A 302 16.42 -17.49 -18.27
C VAL A 302 15.53 -18.53 -18.92
N ASP A 303 14.40 -18.11 -19.51
CA ASP A 303 13.51 -19.02 -20.25
C ASP A 303 13.98 -19.24 -21.69
N ASP A 304 13.34 -20.16 -22.40
CA ASP A 304 13.65 -20.53 -23.78
C ASP A 304 13.39 -19.41 -24.81
N GLN A 305 12.75 -18.31 -24.42
CA GLN A 305 12.67 -17.07 -25.19
C GLN A 305 13.73 -16.03 -24.79
N LEU A 306 14.71 -16.42 -23.98
CA LEU A 306 15.75 -15.55 -23.41
C LEU A 306 15.20 -14.38 -22.58
N LYS A 307 14.04 -14.56 -21.96
CA LYS A 307 13.53 -13.62 -20.98
C LYS A 307 14.04 -14.01 -19.59
N PRO A 308 14.66 -13.06 -18.85
CA PRO A 308 15.10 -13.32 -17.50
C PRO A 308 13.96 -13.19 -16.49
N TRP A 309 13.99 -14.05 -15.47
CA TRP A 309 13.06 -14.13 -14.37
C TRP A 309 13.80 -14.08 -13.04
N ILE A 310 13.51 -13.11 -12.17
CA ILE A 310 14.06 -13.10 -10.81
C ILE A 310 13.36 -14.17 -9.97
N LEU A 311 14.15 -15.02 -9.31
CA LEU A 311 13.63 -16.06 -8.42
C LEU A 311 13.75 -15.68 -6.96
N GLU A 312 14.89 -15.12 -6.55
CA GLU A 312 15.16 -14.67 -5.19
C GLU A 312 16.36 -13.72 -5.12
N CYS A 313 16.41 -12.92 -4.04
CA CYS A 313 17.60 -12.17 -3.64
C CYS A 313 18.19 -12.80 -2.37
N ASN A 314 19.48 -13.09 -2.39
CA ASN A 314 20.19 -13.70 -1.27
C ASN A 314 20.92 -12.66 -0.43
N LEU A 315 20.57 -12.60 0.87
CA LEU A 315 21.34 -11.88 1.87
C LEU A 315 22.68 -12.56 2.11
N SER A 316 23.77 -11.78 2.13
CA SER A 316 25.14 -12.29 2.29
C SER A 316 25.41 -13.46 1.33
N PRO A 317 25.50 -13.22 0.01
CA PRO A 317 25.76 -14.29 -0.96
C PRO A 317 27.04 -15.06 -0.58
N SER A 318 27.06 -16.38 -0.82
CA SER A 318 28.22 -17.20 -0.44
C SER A 318 29.50 -16.74 -1.14
N LEU A 319 30.50 -16.40 -0.32
CA LEU A 319 31.84 -16.04 -0.80
C LEU A 319 32.82 -17.23 -0.75
N GLY A 320 32.51 -18.33 -0.07
CA GLY A 320 33.34 -19.54 -0.14
C GLY A 320 33.30 -20.20 -1.53
N THR A 321 34.41 -20.80 -1.97
CA THR A 321 34.50 -21.55 -3.24
C THR A 321 33.81 -22.91 -3.10
N CYS A 322 32.80 -23.17 -3.93
CA CYS A 322 31.98 -24.39 -3.85
C CYS A 322 32.33 -25.40 -4.94
N ALA A 323 32.72 -24.94 -6.14
CA ALA A 323 33.09 -25.82 -7.24
C ALA A 323 34.51 -26.39 -7.04
N LYS A 324 34.74 -27.61 -7.53
CA LYS A 324 36.11 -28.16 -7.60
C LYS A 324 36.96 -27.31 -8.58
N PRO A 325 38.30 -27.23 -8.39
CA PRO A 325 39.18 -26.43 -9.25
C PRO A 325 38.95 -26.66 -10.75
N GLU A 326 38.88 -27.92 -11.16
CA GLU A 326 38.66 -28.37 -12.54
C GLU A 326 37.25 -28.07 -13.10
N HIS A 327 36.27 -27.80 -12.23
CA HIS A 327 34.86 -27.56 -12.59
C HIS A 327 34.43 -26.10 -12.43
N GLY A 328 35.41 -25.18 -12.37
CA GLY A 328 35.18 -23.74 -12.26
C GLY A 328 35.60 -23.12 -10.93
N GLY A 329 36.07 -23.90 -9.95
CA GLY A 329 36.44 -23.41 -8.61
C GLY A 329 37.56 -22.36 -8.61
N VAL A 330 38.57 -22.51 -9.47
CA VAL A 330 39.66 -21.50 -9.60
C VAL A 330 39.12 -20.16 -10.11
N VAL A 331 38.20 -20.21 -11.07
CA VAL A 331 37.56 -19.01 -11.63
C VAL A 331 36.59 -18.42 -10.61
N GLU A 332 35.87 -19.27 -9.86
CA GLU A 332 34.99 -18.85 -8.78
C GLU A 332 35.75 -18.05 -7.71
N GLU A 333 36.90 -18.53 -7.27
CA GLU A 333 37.77 -17.85 -6.31
C GLU A 333 38.26 -16.50 -6.86
N ALA A 334 38.73 -16.46 -8.11
CA ALA A 334 39.21 -15.23 -8.75
C ALA A 334 38.11 -14.17 -8.88
N VAL A 335 36.92 -14.54 -9.37
CA VAL A 335 35.77 -13.63 -9.52
C VAL A 335 35.33 -13.07 -8.17
N LYS A 336 35.27 -13.91 -7.12
CA LYS A 336 34.86 -13.47 -5.78
C LYS A 336 35.91 -12.60 -5.09
N THR A 337 37.20 -12.87 -5.34
CA THR A 337 38.29 -12.01 -4.88
C THR A 337 38.15 -10.62 -5.47
N GLY A 338 38.04 -10.52 -6.80
CA GLY A 338 37.83 -9.24 -7.51
C GLY A 338 36.58 -8.51 -7.04
N LEU A 339 35.46 -9.22 -6.90
CA LEU A 339 34.19 -8.67 -6.39
C LEU A 339 34.37 -7.95 -5.04
N VAL A 340 35.08 -8.58 -4.10
CA VAL A 340 35.27 -8.02 -2.75
C VAL A 340 36.28 -6.86 -2.78
N GLU A 341 37.35 -6.97 -3.55
CA GLU A 341 38.35 -5.90 -3.72
C GLU A 341 37.73 -4.64 -4.32
N ASP A 342 36.97 -4.79 -5.40
CA ASP A 342 36.28 -3.70 -6.08
C ASP A 342 35.18 -3.10 -5.20
N MET A 343 34.45 -3.91 -4.44
CA MET A 343 33.43 -3.43 -3.50
C MET A 343 34.05 -2.57 -2.40
N ILE A 344 35.20 -3.01 -1.83
CA ILE A 344 35.94 -2.23 -0.82
C ILE A 344 36.46 -0.91 -1.41
N ALA A 345 36.89 -0.91 -2.68
CA ALA A 345 37.33 0.30 -3.36
C ALA A 345 36.17 1.27 -3.65
N LEU A 346 35.06 0.75 -4.20
CA LEU A 346 33.86 1.50 -4.58
C LEU A 346 33.24 2.17 -3.36
N THR A 347 33.00 1.42 -2.29
CA THR A 347 32.41 1.94 -1.03
C THR A 347 33.29 2.98 -0.34
N GLY A 348 34.54 3.16 -0.78
CA GLY A 348 35.46 4.14 -0.20
C GLY A 348 35.90 3.77 1.21
N LEU A 349 35.71 2.52 1.64
CA LEU A 349 35.96 2.05 3.00
C LEU A 349 37.42 2.25 3.45
N THR A 350 38.34 2.31 2.50
CA THR A 350 39.78 2.53 2.72
C THR A 350 40.23 3.98 2.48
N GLN A 351 39.30 4.87 2.14
CA GLN A 351 39.54 6.30 1.95
C GLN A 351 39.30 7.05 3.27
N PRO A 352 39.95 8.22 3.46
CA PRO A 352 39.56 9.11 4.55
C PRO A 352 38.08 9.50 4.40
N PRO A 353 37.32 9.57 5.50
CA PRO A 353 35.91 9.96 5.45
C PRO A 353 35.79 11.36 4.82
N ARG A 354 34.86 11.51 3.88
CA ARG A 354 34.54 12.83 3.32
C ARG A 354 33.76 13.62 4.35
N ASP A 355 34.22 14.83 4.63
CA ASP A 355 33.63 15.77 5.59
C ASP A 355 32.44 16.56 4.99
N THR A 356 31.97 16.17 3.80
CA THR A 356 30.88 16.87 3.11
C THR A 356 29.52 16.37 3.60
N ALA A 357 28.63 17.30 3.95
CA ALA A 357 27.28 16.98 4.36
C ALA A 357 26.45 16.35 3.23
N THR A 358 26.78 16.65 1.97
CA THR A 358 26.07 16.22 0.76
C THR A 358 26.94 15.31 -0.13
N PHE A 359 26.28 14.40 -0.86
CA PHE A 359 26.88 13.55 -1.88
C PHE A 359 26.44 14.06 -3.27
N ASP A 360 27.34 14.76 -3.95
CA ASP A 360 27.08 15.47 -5.22
C ASP A 360 27.57 14.66 -6.45
N ALA A 361 27.40 15.22 -7.65
CA ALA A 361 27.85 14.60 -8.90
C ALA A 361 29.37 14.39 -8.96
N ALA A 362 30.18 15.26 -8.35
CA ALA A 362 31.63 15.09 -8.26
C ALA A 362 32.00 13.93 -7.34
N ALA A 363 31.28 13.76 -6.23
CA ALA A 363 31.43 12.67 -5.32
C ALA A 363 31.08 11.33 -5.98
N LEU A 364 30.00 11.31 -6.77
CA LEU A 364 29.59 10.16 -7.59
C LEU A 364 30.62 9.82 -8.67
N ALA A 365 31.14 10.82 -9.39
CA ALA A 365 32.17 10.60 -10.41
C ALA A 365 33.42 9.96 -9.80
N ALA A 366 33.91 10.50 -8.68
CA ALA A 366 35.04 9.92 -7.96
C ALA A 366 34.75 8.50 -7.46
N GLU A 367 33.53 8.19 -7.03
CA GLU A 367 33.13 6.82 -6.68
C GLU A 367 33.21 5.87 -7.88
N ARG A 368 32.73 6.30 -9.05
CA ARG A 368 32.75 5.52 -10.28
C ARG A 368 34.15 5.23 -10.79
N GLU A 369 35.10 6.13 -10.56
CA GLU A 369 36.52 5.87 -10.86
C GLU A 369 37.09 4.68 -10.07
N ARG A 370 36.47 4.33 -8.93
CA ARG A 370 36.86 3.18 -8.09
C ARG A 370 35.93 1.98 -8.25
N ALA A 371 35.03 1.99 -9.22
CA ALA A 371 34.00 0.95 -9.32
C ALA A 371 34.55 -0.42 -9.74
N GLY A 372 35.71 -0.48 -10.40
CA GLY A 372 36.24 -1.76 -10.90
C GLY A 372 35.24 -2.43 -11.84
N GLY A 373 34.93 -3.71 -11.61
CA GLY A 373 33.92 -4.47 -12.35
C GLY A 373 32.46 -4.09 -12.06
N PHE A 374 32.18 -3.17 -11.13
CA PHE A 374 30.82 -2.71 -10.86
C PHE A 374 30.31 -1.73 -11.93
N VAL A 375 29.32 -2.17 -12.70
CA VAL A 375 28.60 -1.36 -13.67
C VAL A 375 27.51 -0.53 -12.96
N PRO A 376 27.47 0.80 -13.14
CA PRO A 376 26.45 1.65 -12.52
C PRO A 376 25.06 1.38 -13.12
N LEU A 377 24.07 1.11 -12.27
CA LEU A 377 22.67 0.93 -12.65
C LEU A 377 21.81 2.15 -12.36
N TYR A 378 21.99 2.78 -11.20
CA TYR A 378 21.22 3.96 -10.77
C TYR A 378 22.01 4.82 -9.78
N PRO A 379 21.96 6.17 -9.87
CA PRO A 379 21.35 6.95 -10.94
C PRO A 379 22.26 7.01 -12.16
N THR A 380 21.73 6.99 -13.38
CA THR A 380 22.48 7.25 -14.63
C THR A 380 21.93 8.50 -15.33
N GLN A 381 22.49 8.91 -16.47
CA GLN A 381 21.88 9.97 -17.28
C GLN A 381 20.44 9.63 -17.71
N ASP A 382 20.14 8.33 -17.84
CA ASP A 382 18.81 7.82 -18.15
C ASP A 382 17.96 7.53 -16.89
N ALA A 383 18.33 8.05 -15.71
CA ALA A 383 17.58 7.81 -14.47
C ALA A 383 16.09 8.21 -14.59
N HIS A 384 15.77 9.18 -15.45
CA HIS A 384 14.41 9.59 -15.76
C HIS A 384 13.52 8.41 -16.24
N ARG A 385 14.10 7.39 -16.90
CA ARG A 385 13.38 6.17 -17.33
C ARG A 385 12.85 5.33 -16.17
N TYR A 386 13.33 5.59 -14.95
CA TYR A 386 12.94 4.88 -13.74
C TYR A 386 11.97 5.66 -12.86
N LEU A 387 11.74 6.95 -13.11
CA LEU A 387 10.83 7.77 -12.32
C LEU A 387 9.44 7.15 -12.07
N PRO A 388 8.78 6.51 -13.07
CA PRO A 388 7.49 5.86 -12.84
C PRO A 388 7.50 4.78 -11.74
N PHE A 389 8.68 4.25 -11.41
CA PHE A 389 8.88 3.16 -10.45
C PHE A 389 9.39 3.64 -9.08
N VAL A 390 9.99 4.83 -8.99
CA VAL A 390 10.52 5.37 -7.74
C VAL A 390 9.41 5.93 -6.85
N GLY A 391 8.32 6.41 -7.45
CA GLY A 391 7.33 7.23 -6.75
C GLY A 391 7.92 8.61 -6.46
N LEU A 392 7.90 9.06 -5.21
CA LEU A 392 8.64 10.26 -4.79
C LEU A 392 10.10 9.90 -4.42
N PRO A 393 11.11 10.33 -5.20
CA PRO A 393 12.53 10.18 -4.83
C PRO A 393 12.86 10.97 -3.55
N SER A 394 13.91 10.59 -2.82
CA SER A 394 14.38 11.43 -1.69
C SER A 394 14.91 12.77 -2.21
N LEU A 395 15.00 13.79 -1.35
CA LEU A 395 15.58 15.07 -1.75
C LEU A 395 17.03 14.90 -2.24
N ALA A 396 17.80 14.01 -1.61
CA ALA A 396 19.16 13.70 -2.05
C ALA A 396 19.18 13.00 -3.42
N ASP A 397 18.27 12.05 -3.68
CA ASP A 397 18.11 11.43 -4.99
C ASP A 397 17.82 12.48 -6.07
N TYR A 398 16.85 13.36 -5.79
CA TYR A 398 16.41 14.38 -6.74
C TYR A 398 17.53 15.37 -7.06
N ARG A 399 18.24 15.87 -6.03
CA ARG A 399 19.40 16.77 -6.21
C ARG A 399 20.48 16.11 -7.07
N LEU A 400 20.88 14.89 -6.71
CA LEU A 400 21.90 14.15 -7.45
C LEU A 400 21.48 13.86 -8.89
N ALA A 401 20.22 13.45 -9.11
CA ALA A 401 19.70 13.18 -10.44
C ALA A 401 19.67 14.45 -11.30
N THR A 402 19.23 15.57 -10.74
CA THR A 402 19.14 16.86 -11.44
C THR A 402 20.50 17.40 -11.88
N GLU A 403 21.54 17.20 -11.06
CA GLU A 403 22.92 17.54 -11.43
C GLU A 403 23.45 16.69 -12.61
N LEU A 404 23.00 15.43 -12.72
CA LEU A 404 23.43 14.52 -13.80
C LEU A 404 22.67 14.77 -15.11
N ALA A 405 21.37 15.02 -15.01
CA ALA A 405 20.50 15.35 -16.12
C ALA A 405 19.31 16.16 -15.59
N PRO A 406 18.92 17.28 -16.24
CA PRO A 406 17.76 18.06 -15.80
C PRO A 406 16.52 17.18 -15.63
N LEU A 407 15.97 17.16 -14.42
CA LEU A 407 14.89 16.29 -14.02
C LEU A 407 13.70 17.13 -13.57
N SER A 408 12.76 17.39 -14.47
CA SER A 408 11.51 18.06 -14.10
C SER A 408 10.56 17.04 -13.46
N LEU A 409 10.33 17.16 -12.16
CA LEU A 409 9.27 16.42 -11.47
C LEU A 409 8.03 17.30 -11.38
N SER A 410 6.88 16.73 -11.74
CA SER A 410 5.58 17.28 -11.45
C SER A 410 4.69 16.19 -10.88
N PHE A 411 3.73 16.60 -10.07
CA PHE A 411 2.72 15.71 -9.52
C PHE A 411 1.34 16.26 -9.91
N GLN A 412 0.31 15.50 -9.63
CA GLN A 412 -1.07 15.95 -9.73
C GLN A 412 -1.84 15.39 -8.54
N GLY A 413 -2.91 16.08 -8.13
CA GLY A 413 -3.82 15.55 -7.13
C GLY A 413 -4.45 14.26 -7.64
N GLN A 414 -4.38 13.18 -6.86
CA GLN A 414 -4.98 11.90 -7.22
C GLN A 414 -6.14 11.58 -6.29
N ASP A 415 -7.35 11.50 -6.84
CA ASP A 415 -8.55 11.22 -6.06
C ASP A 415 -8.66 12.15 -4.82
N VAL A 416 -8.29 13.42 -4.98
CA VAL A 416 -8.39 14.47 -3.96
C VAL A 416 -9.30 15.60 -4.44
N SER A 417 -10.18 16.07 -3.57
CA SER A 417 -10.92 17.32 -3.77
C SER A 417 -10.39 18.44 -2.87
N GLU A 418 -10.28 19.63 -3.45
CA GLU A 418 -9.93 20.87 -2.76
C GLU A 418 -11.19 21.52 -2.17
N LEU A 419 -11.12 21.89 -0.89
CA LEU A 419 -12.19 22.55 -0.15
C LEU A 419 -11.66 23.91 0.32
N ILE A 420 -12.29 25.00 -0.12
CA ILE A 420 -11.87 26.38 0.18
C ILE A 420 -12.95 27.07 1.01
N ASP A 421 -12.57 27.61 2.17
CA ASP A 421 -13.44 28.39 3.06
C ASP A 421 -12.63 29.47 3.81
N ASP A 422 -13.14 30.71 3.85
CA ASP A 422 -12.48 31.89 4.46
C ASP A 422 -10.94 31.95 4.26
N ASP A 423 -10.50 31.89 2.99
CA ASP A 423 -9.09 31.88 2.56
C ASP A 423 -8.24 30.69 3.06
N ARG A 424 -8.86 29.59 3.52
CA ARG A 424 -8.17 28.37 3.94
C ARG A 424 -8.47 27.22 2.99
N LEU A 425 -7.43 26.43 2.69
CA LEU A 425 -7.52 25.24 1.85
C LEU A 425 -7.46 23.97 2.71
N ALA A 426 -8.34 23.02 2.41
CA ALA A 426 -8.29 21.67 2.94
C ALA A 426 -8.47 20.64 1.82
N LEU A 427 -7.95 19.43 2.06
CA LEU A 427 -7.97 18.35 1.09
C LEU A 427 -8.82 17.20 1.59
N TYR A 428 -9.64 16.64 0.71
CA TYR A 428 -10.39 15.41 0.96
C TYR A 428 -9.94 14.31 -0.01
N HIS A 429 -9.33 13.25 0.51
CA HIS A 429 -8.86 12.12 -0.29
C HIS A 429 -9.94 11.03 -0.35
N HIS A 430 -10.55 10.85 -1.52
CA HIS A 430 -11.71 9.98 -1.77
C HIS A 430 -11.47 8.50 -1.40
N PRO A 431 -10.33 7.87 -1.74
CA PRO A 431 -10.09 6.45 -1.45
C PRO A 431 -9.91 6.15 0.03
N SER A 432 -9.29 7.07 0.79
CA SER A 432 -9.07 6.87 2.23
C SER A 432 -10.14 7.51 3.12
N GLY A 433 -10.94 8.44 2.57
CA GLY A 433 -11.91 9.24 3.32
C GLY A 433 -11.26 10.20 4.33
N HIS A 434 -9.97 10.51 4.18
CA HIS A 434 -9.25 11.39 5.09
C HIS A 434 -9.41 12.85 4.69
N TYR A 435 -9.55 13.71 5.70
CA TYR A 435 -9.57 15.16 5.56
C TYR A 435 -8.26 15.74 6.11
N PHE A 436 -7.59 16.58 5.32
CA PHE A 436 -6.33 17.24 5.68
C PHE A 436 -6.56 18.74 5.71
N GLN A 437 -6.49 19.35 6.89
CA GLN A 437 -6.44 20.81 7.01
C GLN A 437 -5.00 21.27 6.78
N LEU A 438 -4.80 22.13 5.79
CA LEU A 438 -3.48 22.65 5.45
C LEU A 438 -3.19 23.95 6.21
N ASN A 439 -1.93 24.16 6.57
CA ASN A 439 -1.45 25.49 6.93
C ASN A 439 -1.14 26.29 5.65
N ASP A 440 -0.89 27.60 5.77
CA ASP A 440 -0.71 28.49 4.61
C ASP A 440 0.39 28.01 3.65
N SER A 441 1.52 27.53 4.18
CA SER A 441 2.62 26.99 3.36
C SER A 441 2.22 25.72 2.63
N ALA A 442 1.56 24.77 3.30
CA ALA A 442 1.09 23.53 2.70
C ALA A 442 -0.04 23.78 1.69
N ALA A 443 -0.88 24.79 1.92
CA ALA A 443 -1.91 25.21 0.98
C ALA A 443 -1.29 25.73 -0.32
N LEU A 444 -0.29 26.62 -0.22
CA LEU A 444 0.44 27.11 -1.39
C LEU A 444 1.17 25.97 -2.11
N ILE A 445 1.84 25.07 -1.39
CA ILE A 445 2.48 23.89 -1.98
C ILE A 445 1.45 23.06 -2.75
N TRP A 446 0.29 22.78 -2.15
CA TRP A 446 -0.74 21.98 -2.80
C TRP A 446 -1.22 22.62 -4.09
N LEU A 447 -1.60 23.91 -4.06
CA LEU A 447 -2.10 24.62 -5.24
C LEU A 447 -1.11 24.59 -6.41
N LEU A 448 0.19 24.73 -6.12
CA LEU A 448 1.21 24.68 -7.15
C LEU A 448 1.42 23.25 -7.67
N VAL A 449 1.48 22.28 -6.77
CA VAL A 449 1.81 20.89 -7.10
C VAL A 449 0.62 20.17 -7.74
N SER A 450 -0.62 20.42 -7.32
CA SER A 450 -1.82 19.76 -7.85
C SER A 450 -2.11 20.18 -9.30
N GLU A 451 -1.73 21.40 -9.68
CA GLU A 451 -1.80 21.93 -11.04
C GLU A 451 -0.64 21.48 -11.94
N GLY A 452 0.27 20.63 -11.43
CA GLY A 452 1.38 20.11 -12.23
C GLY A 452 2.57 21.05 -12.35
N ALA A 453 2.71 22.06 -11.48
CA ALA A 453 3.89 22.91 -11.51
C ALA A 453 5.17 22.08 -11.26
N PRO A 454 6.23 22.32 -12.04
CA PRO A 454 7.54 21.73 -11.77
C PRO A 454 8.04 22.12 -10.38
N ILE A 455 8.68 21.18 -9.68
CA ILE A 455 9.19 21.40 -8.32
C ILE A 455 10.11 22.64 -8.22
N GLU A 456 10.90 22.93 -9.24
CA GLU A 456 11.76 24.11 -9.30
C GLU A 456 10.95 25.41 -9.20
N SER A 457 9.84 25.48 -9.95
CA SER A 457 8.89 26.60 -9.91
C SER A 457 8.19 26.69 -8.55
N VAL A 458 7.88 25.56 -7.91
CA VAL A 458 7.29 25.55 -6.56
C VAL A 458 8.24 26.18 -5.56
N ILE A 459 9.53 25.82 -5.59
CA ILE A 459 10.55 26.37 -4.68
C ILE A 459 10.72 27.88 -4.91
N GLU A 460 10.79 28.34 -6.17
CA GLU A 460 10.91 29.77 -6.50
C GLU A 460 9.74 30.59 -5.93
N GLN A 461 8.51 30.08 -6.08
CA GLN A 461 7.31 30.75 -5.57
C GLN A 461 7.22 30.75 -4.05
N LEU A 462 7.65 29.66 -3.38
CA LEU A 462 7.76 29.63 -1.92
C LEU A 462 8.80 30.63 -1.42
N GLN A 463 9.92 30.79 -2.13
CA GLN A 463 10.95 31.75 -1.78
C GLN A 463 10.46 33.19 -1.92
N GLU A 464 9.74 33.50 -3.00
CA GLU A 464 9.09 34.81 -3.19
C GLU A 464 8.04 35.08 -2.10
N ALA A 465 7.18 34.12 -1.79
CA ALA A 465 6.17 34.22 -0.73
C ALA A 465 6.78 34.43 0.67
N SER A 466 8.00 33.91 0.91
CA SER A 466 8.75 34.14 2.16
C SER A 466 9.43 35.52 2.25
N GLY A 467 9.34 36.35 1.19
CA GLY A 467 10.07 37.61 1.09
C GLY A 467 11.59 37.43 1.06
N GLY A 468 12.07 36.25 0.66
CA GLY A 468 13.49 35.88 0.65
C GLY A 468 14.12 35.67 2.03
N GLN A 469 13.31 35.53 3.09
CA GLN A 469 13.82 35.34 4.46
C GLN A 469 14.29 33.92 4.76
N VAL A 470 13.75 32.92 4.05
CA VAL A 470 14.12 31.51 4.17
C VAL A 470 14.97 31.13 2.97
N ASP A 471 16.08 30.42 3.20
CA ASP A 471 16.93 29.95 2.13
C ASP A 471 16.27 28.80 1.35
N ALA A 472 16.68 28.64 0.09
CA ALA A 472 16.10 27.64 -0.81
C ALA A 472 16.30 26.19 -0.35
N ASP A 473 17.37 25.89 0.40
CA ASP A 473 17.63 24.53 0.87
C ASP A 473 16.69 24.13 2.00
N THR A 474 16.38 25.05 2.91
CA THR A 474 15.36 24.86 3.95
C THR A 474 13.98 24.67 3.32
N LEU A 475 13.61 25.51 2.34
CA LEU A 475 12.33 25.38 1.63
C LEU A 475 12.21 24.06 0.87
N ALA A 476 13.29 23.60 0.21
CA ALA A 476 13.30 22.31 -0.48
C ALA A 476 13.12 21.14 0.51
N SER A 477 13.72 21.22 1.71
CA SER A 477 13.53 20.22 2.76
C SER A 477 12.07 20.16 3.23
N ASP A 478 11.46 21.30 3.51
CA ASP A 478 10.06 21.38 3.97
C ASP A 478 9.07 20.93 2.89
N LEU A 479 9.34 21.28 1.63
CA LEU A 479 8.58 20.81 0.48
C LEU A 479 8.63 19.28 0.39
N TRP A 480 9.82 18.67 0.45
CA TRP A 480 9.95 17.21 0.37
C TRP A 480 9.28 16.49 1.53
N ALA A 481 9.35 17.03 2.75
CA ALA A 481 8.66 16.48 3.91
C ALA A 481 7.14 16.44 3.68
N THR A 482 6.59 17.51 3.10
CA THR A 482 5.17 17.64 2.76
C THR A 482 4.77 16.65 1.65
N LEU A 483 5.52 16.64 0.55
CA LEU A 483 5.27 15.75 -0.59
C LEU A 483 5.35 14.28 -0.20
N ALA A 484 6.32 13.90 0.64
CA ALA A 484 6.50 12.52 1.09
C ALA A 484 5.29 12.03 1.89
N GLN A 485 4.74 12.87 2.76
CA GLN A 485 3.54 12.55 3.51
C GLN A 485 2.33 12.38 2.59
N TRP A 486 2.10 13.32 1.66
CA TRP A 486 0.98 13.23 0.72
C TRP A 486 1.08 12.04 -0.21
N TRP A 487 2.28 11.74 -0.72
CA TRP A 487 2.54 10.55 -1.52
C TRP A 487 2.22 9.25 -0.74
N GLN A 488 2.66 9.15 0.52
CA GLN A 488 2.36 7.99 1.37
C GLN A 488 0.86 7.80 1.62
N HIS A 489 0.11 8.91 1.71
CA HIS A 489 -1.33 8.89 1.89
C HIS A 489 -2.11 8.71 0.57
N GLY A 490 -1.43 8.71 -0.58
CA GLY A 490 -2.04 8.54 -1.90
C GLY A 490 -2.62 9.80 -2.52
N LEU A 491 -2.35 10.98 -1.95
CA LEU A 491 -2.92 12.26 -2.41
C LEU A 491 -2.31 12.73 -3.73
N LEU A 492 -1.13 12.24 -4.10
CA LEU A 492 -0.39 12.65 -5.28
C LEU A 492 -0.15 11.47 -6.22
N ALA A 493 -0.36 11.70 -7.51
CA ALA A 493 0.16 10.88 -8.60
C ALA A 493 1.28 11.63 -9.35
N PRO A 494 2.16 10.93 -10.08
CA PRO A 494 3.04 11.58 -11.04
C PRO A 494 2.22 12.37 -12.07
N GLY A 495 2.68 13.57 -12.44
CA GLY A 495 2.05 14.37 -13.49
C GLY A 495 2.33 13.78 -14.87
N ASP A 496 1.30 13.59 -15.70
CA ASP A 496 1.45 13.13 -17.08
C ASP A 496 1.75 14.30 -18.01
N GLY A 497 2.82 14.19 -18.80
CA GLY A 497 2.82 14.77 -20.14
C GLY A 497 2.03 13.82 -21.05
N ASP A 498 0.82 14.23 -21.44
CA ASP A 498 -0.13 13.59 -22.38
C ASP A 498 -0.20 12.05 -22.38
N ILE A 499 -1.33 11.46 -21.94
CA ILE A 499 -2.16 10.50 -22.71
C ILE A 499 -3.33 9.92 -21.86
N ALA A 500 -4.43 9.68 -22.58
CA ALA A 500 -5.79 9.32 -22.20
C ALA A 500 -6.02 8.02 -21.37
N ALA A 501 -7.08 8.08 -20.55
CA ALA A 501 -7.63 7.00 -19.74
C ALA A 501 -8.24 5.83 -20.54
N SER A 502 -8.15 4.61 -19.96
CA SER A 502 -8.76 3.38 -20.48
C SER A 502 -9.34 2.53 -19.34
N ASP A 503 -10.67 2.36 -19.35
CA ASP A 503 -11.47 1.46 -18.50
C ASP A 503 -11.13 -0.02 -18.69
N THR A 504 -10.97 -0.79 -17.59
CA THR A 504 -11.25 -2.23 -17.58
C THR A 504 -11.67 -2.74 -16.19
N THR A 505 -12.67 -3.64 -16.17
CA THR A 505 -13.29 -4.27 -14.98
C THR A 505 -12.85 -5.75 -14.83
N PRO A 506 -12.64 -6.31 -13.62
CA PRO A 506 -12.27 -7.73 -13.42
C PRO A 506 -13.44 -8.67 -13.06
N PRO A 507 -13.30 -10.02 -13.25
CA PRO A 507 -14.38 -11.01 -13.07
C PRO A 507 -14.47 -11.64 -11.67
N ALA A 508 -15.63 -12.24 -11.37
CA ALA A 508 -16.05 -12.78 -10.06
C ALA A 508 -15.83 -14.30 -9.87
N ARG A 509 -15.71 -14.72 -8.60
CA ARG A 509 -15.58 -16.12 -8.13
C ARG A 509 -16.66 -16.47 -7.09
N GLU A 510 -17.07 -17.74 -7.03
CA GLU A 510 -18.20 -18.26 -6.22
C GLU A 510 -17.84 -18.59 -4.75
N ARG A 511 -18.85 -18.54 -3.88
CA ARG A 511 -18.77 -18.50 -2.41
C ARG A 511 -19.34 -19.75 -1.70
N PRO A 512 -18.90 -20.03 -0.45
CA PRO A 512 -19.42 -21.12 0.41
C PRO A 512 -20.80 -20.80 1.03
N ALA A 513 -21.36 -21.74 1.81
CA ALA A 513 -22.73 -21.72 2.31
C ALA A 513 -23.12 -20.44 3.09
N THR A 514 -24.29 -19.88 2.75
CA THR A 514 -24.78 -18.57 3.21
C THR A 514 -26.19 -18.67 3.81
N TRP A 515 -26.42 -18.08 4.97
CA TRP A 515 -27.76 -17.71 5.42
C TRP A 515 -28.34 -16.66 4.46
N ARG A 516 -29.63 -16.77 4.10
CA ARG A 516 -30.32 -15.83 3.19
C ARG A 516 -31.68 -15.46 3.74
N SER A 517 -32.06 -14.20 3.56
CA SER A 517 -33.41 -13.72 3.84
C SER A 517 -33.81 -12.60 2.87
N THR A 518 -35.09 -12.27 2.84
CA THR A 518 -35.65 -11.18 2.02
C THR A 518 -36.36 -10.17 2.91
N LEU A 519 -36.26 -8.89 2.55
CA LEU A 519 -36.98 -7.81 3.23
C LEU A 519 -37.59 -6.83 2.24
N LEU A 520 -38.62 -6.12 2.70
CA LEU A 520 -39.26 -5.05 1.94
C LEU A 520 -38.93 -3.71 2.60
N PHE A 521 -38.26 -2.83 1.87
CA PHE A 521 -37.97 -1.47 2.32
C PHE A 521 -38.26 -0.49 1.20
N ASP A 522 -39.00 0.58 1.50
CA ASP A 522 -39.40 1.61 0.54
C ASP A 522 -40.04 1.05 -0.75
N GLN A 523 -40.94 0.07 -0.59
CA GLN A 523 -41.60 -0.67 -1.68
C GLN A 523 -40.65 -1.46 -2.61
N ARG A 524 -39.35 -1.52 -2.30
CA ARG A 524 -38.35 -2.35 -2.99
C ARG A 524 -38.05 -3.63 -2.23
N ARG A 525 -37.85 -4.72 -2.96
CA ARG A 525 -37.49 -6.01 -2.37
C ARG A 525 -35.98 -6.19 -2.37
N TRP A 526 -35.43 -6.43 -1.19
CA TRP A 526 -34.00 -6.65 -0.98
C TRP A 526 -33.75 -8.10 -0.58
N SER A 527 -32.73 -8.73 -1.15
CA SER A 527 -32.18 -9.96 -0.58
C SER A 527 -30.95 -9.64 0.25
N ILE A 528 -30.79 -10.30 1.39
CA ILE A 528 -29.58 -10.22 2.21
C ILE A 528 -29.03 -11.62 2.44
N SER A 529 -27.70 -11.73 2.40
CA SER A 529 -27.00 -12.95 2.76
C SER A 529 -25.85 -12.67 3.72
N ALA A 530 -25.56 -13.62 4.60
CA ALA A 530 -24.48 -13.54 5.58
C ALA A 530 -23.94 -14.95 5.89
N PRO A 531 -22.73 -15.09 6.46
CA PRO A 531 -22.26 -16.33 7.06
C PRO A 531 -23.22 -16.80 8.16
N GLU A 532 -23.43 -18.11 8.28
CA GLU A 532 -24.17 -18.66 9.42
C GLU A 532 -23.38 -18.45 10.71
N GLY A 533 -24.01 -17.82 11.70
CA GLY A 533 -23.36 -17.54 12.98
C GLY A 533 -23.87 -16.26 13.66
N PRO A 534 -23.03 -15.60 14.49
CA PRO A 534 -23.40 -14.40 15.24
C PRO A 534 -23.93 -13.27 14.33
N VAL A 535 -23.32 -13.08 13.16
CA VAL A 535 -23.73 -12.05 12.20
C VAL A 535 -25.14 -12.27 11.65
N SER A 536 -25.47 -13.49 11.20
CA SER A 536 -26.82 -13.79 10.72
C SER A 536 -27.87 -13.69 11.84
N ALA A 537 -27.49 -14.03 13.08
CA ALA A 537 -28.38 -13.93 14.23
C ALA A 537 -28.68 -12.47 14.59
N THR A 538 -27.66 -11.61 14.64
CA THR A 538 -27.83 -10.16 14.87
C THR A 538 -28.68 -9.51 13.79
N ILE A 539 -28.44 -9.82 12.51
CA ILE A 539 -29.26 -9.32 11.40
C ILE A 539 -30.71 -9.78 11.54
N ALA A 540 -30.92 -11.07 11.83
CA ALA A 540 -32.27 -11.64 11.96
C ALA A 540 -33.04 -11.02 13.13
N GLU A 541 -32.41 -10.87 14.29
CA GLU A 541 -33.02 -10.31 15.50
C GLU A 541 -33.39 -8.83 15.31
N THR A 542 -32.43 -7.98 14.96
CA THR A 542 -32.62 -6.53 14.90
C THR A 542 -33.55 -6.08 13.77
N LEU A 543 -33.57 -6.81 12.64
CA LEU A 543 -34.36 -6.46 11.47
C LEU A 543 -35.65 -7.28 11.32
N THR A 544 -36.01 -8.09 12.32
CA THR A 544 -37.24 -8.91 12.34
C THR A 544 -38.47 -8.19 11.75
N PRO A 545 -38.77 -6.90 12.07
CA PRO A 545 -39.96 -6.22 11.56
C PRO A 545 -39.99 -6.01 10.03
N LEU A 546 -38.83 -6.05 9.37
CA LEU A 546 -38.68 -5.84 7.92
C LEU A 546 -38.54 -7.15 7.14
N LEU A 547 -38.18 -8.26 7.82
CA LEU A 547 -37.92 -9.54 7.18
C LEU A 547 -39.23 -10.26 6.82
N ASN A 548 -39.33 -10.74 5.58
CA ASN A 548 -40.44 -11.53 5.08
C ASN A 548 -39.93 -12.90 4.62
N ALA A 549 -40.70 -13.96 4.89
CA ALA A 549 -40.33 -15.35 4.57
C ALA A 549 -40.64 -15.78 3.12
N ASP A 550 -41.24 -14.91 2.30
CA ASP A 550 -41.72 -15.29 0.97
C ASP A 550 -40.61 -15.20 -0.09
N GLY A 551 -40.08 -16.37 -0.49
CA GLY A 551 -38.95 -16.57 -1.39
C GLY A 551 -39.17 -16.25 -2.88
N ASN A 552 -39.73 -15.08 -3.20
CA ASN A 552 -39.73 -14.56 -4.57
C ASN A 552 -38.47 -13.72 -4.86
N ALA A 553 -38.09 -13.63 -6.14
CA ALA A 553 -36.90 -12.92 -6.60
C ALA A 553 -36.86 -11.47 -6.10
N ALA A 554 -35.72 -11.06 -5.55
CA ALA A 554 -35.45 -9.70 -5.07
C ALA A 554 -34.89 -8.82 -6.19
N ASP A 555 -35.13 -7.51 -6.11
CA ASP A 555 -34.70 -6.54 -7.11
C ASP A 555 -33.21 -6.16 -6.94
N THR A 556 -32.67 -6.30 -5.72
CA THR A 556 -31.28 -5.94 -5.38
C THR A 556 -30.75 -6.85 -4.26
N SER A 557 -29.48 -7.28 -4.35
CA SER A 557 -28.89 -8.22 -3.40
C SER A 557 -27.75 -7.61 -2.58
N LEU A 558 -27.80 -7.86 -1.27
CA LEU A 558 -26.78 -7.49 -0.29
C LEU A 558 -26.10 -8.73 0.27
N HIS A 559 -24.78 -8.69 0.41
CA HIS A 559 -24.00 -9.77 1.01
C HIS A 559 -23.07 -9.21 2.08
N VAL A 560 -23.23 -9.69 3.31
CA VAL A 560 -22.27 -9.55 4.40
C VAL A 560 -21.30 -10.73 4.31
N LEU A 561 -20.01 -10.48 4.41
CA LEU A 561 -18.94 -11.46 4.21
C LEU A 561 -17.91 -11.34 5.31
N GLU A 562 -17.35 -12.46 5.74
CA GLU A 562 -16.19 -12.45 6.64
C GLU A 562 -14.93 -11.94 5.91
N SER A 563 -14.11 -11.16 6.63
CA SER A 563 -12.86 -10.57 6.20
C SER A 563 -11.84 -10.67 7.33
N ALA A 564 -10.54 -10.57 7.02
CA ALA A 564 -9.45 -10.70 8.01
C ALA A 564 -9.56 -9.75 9.22
N ASN A 565 -10.29 -8.64 9.08
CA ASN A 565 -10.52 -7.64 10.12
C ASN A 565 -12.03 -7.45 10.45
N GLY A 566 -12.84 -8.51 10.38
CA GLY A 566 -14.27 -8.45 10.71
C GLY A 566 -15.16 -8.85 9.53
N TYR A 567 -16.05 -7.96 9.09
CA TYR A 567 -17.03 -8.21 8.04
C TYR A 567 -17.01 -7.15 6.93
N CYS A 568 -17.57 -7.48 5.78
CA CYS A 568 -17.67 -6.64 4.60
C CYS A 568 -19.09 -6.71 4.04
N LEU A 569 -19.74 -5.55 3.83
CA LEU A 569 -21.03 -5.44 3.17
C LEU A 569 -20.81 -5.17 1.67
N THR A 570 -21.50 -5.90 0.81
CA THR A 570 -21.37 -5.82 -0.65
C THR A 570 -22.74 -5.82 -1.33
N SER A 571 -22.87 -5.19 -2.50
CA SER A 571 -24.05 -5.26 -3.37
C SER A 571 -23.61 -5.48 -4.81
N ASP A 572 -24.23 -6.42 -5.52
CA ASP A 572 -24.06 -6.65 -6.96
C ASP A 572 -22.58 -6.59 -7.44
N SER A 573 -21.69 -7.24 -6.68
CA SER A 573 -20.23 -7.34 -6.88
C SER A 573 -19.37 -6.13 -6.46
N ARG A 574 -19.94 -5.11 -5.81
CA ARG A 574 -19.23 -3.96 -5.25
C ARG A 574 -19.15 -4.03 -3.73
N VAL A 575 -18.01 -3.64 -3.16
CA VAL A 575 -17.88 -3.46 -1.71
C VAL A 575 -18.54 -2.14 -1.32
N ILE A 576 -19.59 -2.21 -0.49
CA ILE A 576 -20.27 -1.04 0.07
C ILE A 576 -19.50 -0.52 1.29
N ARG A 577 -19.12 -1.41 2.20
CA ARG A 577 -18.28 -1.11 3.38
C ARG A 577 -17.44 -2.32 3.75
N SER A 578 -16.23 -2.09 4.26
CA SER A 578 -15.32 -3.13 4.75
C SER A 578 -14.87 -2.84 6.18
N ARG A 579 -14.25 -3.84 6.85
CA ARG A 579 -13.74 -3.76 8.23
C ARG A 579 -14.84 -3.47 9.27
N LEU A 580 -16.05 -3.98 9.03
CA LEU A 580 -17.16 -3.86 9.97
C LEU A 580 -16.95 -4.83 11.13
N HIS A 581 -17.04 -4.38 12.37
CA HIS A 581 -17.26 -5.27 13.51
C HIS A 581 -18.74 -5.68 13.56
N LEU A 582 -19.10 -6.65 14.40
CA LEU A 582 -20.47 -7.18 14.48
C LEU A 582 -21.52 -6.07 14.69
N ASP A 583 -21.19 -5.09 15.54
CA ASP A 583 -22.07 -3.97 15.90
C ASP A 583 -22.22 -2.94 14.77
N ASP A 584 -21.32 -2.93 13.78
CA ASP A 584 -21.32 -1.98 12.67
C ASP A 584 -22.18 -2.44 11.48
N ILE A 585 -22.63 -3.70 11.48
CA ILE A 585 -23.27 -4.35 10.33
C ILE A 585 -24.68 -3.79 10.07
N VAL A 586 -25.52 -3.72 11.10
CA VAL A 586 -26.87 -3.15 10.99
C VAL A 586 -26.83 -1.65 10.66
N PRO A 587 -25.96 -0.82 11.28
CA PRO A 587 -25.72 0.55 10.85
C PRO A 587 -25.35 0.68 9.37
N ALA A 588 -24.44 -0.17 8.86
CA ALA A 588 -24.04 -0.16 7.45
C ALA A 588 -25.19 -0.52 6.49
N LEU A 589 -26.01 -1.51 6.86
CA LEU A 589 -27.18 -1.93 6.08
C LEU A 589 -28.25 -0.84 6.01
N THR A 590 -28.60 -0.26 7.16
CA THR A 590 -29.62 0.79 7.24
C THR A 590 -29.21 2.07 6.51
N GLN A 591 -27.91 2.43 6.56
CA GLN A 591 -27.39 3.56 5.80
C GLN A 591 -27.46 3.32 4.29
N HIS A 592 -27.16 2.11 3.83
CA HIS A 592 -27.25 1.75 2.41
C HIS A 592 -28.69 1.83 1.90
N TRP A 593 -29.66 1.38 2.70
CA TRP A 593 -31.08 1.52 2.32
C TRP A 593 -31.55 2.96 2.27
N LEU A 594 -31.12 3.82 3.20
CA LEU A 594 -31.42 5.25 3.15
C LEU A 594 -30.92 5.89 1.85
N SER A 595 -29.68 5.60 1.45
CA SER A 595 -29.14 6.16 0.20
C SER A 595 -29.94 5.69 -1.01
N HIS A 596 -30.45 4.46 -0.99
CA HIS A 596 -31.24 3.93 -2.11
C HIS A 596 -32.73 4.34 -2.09
N ALA A 597 -33.19 5.01 -1.03
CA ALA A 597 -34.54 5.58 -0.95
C ALA A 597 -34.66 6.97 -1.61
N VAL A 598 -33.59 7.46 -2.23
CA VAL A 598 -33.60 8.72 -2.96
C VAL A 598 -34.46 8.62 -4.23
N SER A 599 -35.14 9.72 -4.57
CA SER A 599 -35.94 9.86 -5.80
C SER A 599 -35.91 11.30 -6.30
N ASP A 600 -36.02 11.51 -7.61
CA ASP A 600 -35.99 12.83 -8.25
C ASP A 600 -36.93 13.85 -7.56
N GLY A 601 -36.40 15.04 -7.29
CA GLY A 601 -37.14 16.12 -6.64
C GLY A 601 -37.42 15.90 -5.14
N GLN A 602 -36.75 14.92 -4.51
CA GLN A 602 -36.84 14.65 -3.08
C GLN A 602 -35.47 14.44 -2.46
N LEU A 603 -35.36 14.86 -1.20
CA LEU A 603 -34.19 14.75 -0.37
C LEU A 603 -34.45 13.73 0.74
N VAL A 604 -33.54 12.78 0.95
CA VAL A 604 -33.60 11.83 2.06
C VAL A 604 -32.84 12.38 3.26
N LEU A 605 -33.43 12.32 4.44
CA LEU A 605 -32.84 12.76 5.71
C LEU A 605 -32.66 11.57 6.64
N ASP A 606 -31.42 11.28 7.05
CA ASP A 606 -31.07 10.34 8.12
C ASP A 606 -31.26 10.99 9.50
N VAL A 607 -32.52 11.22 9.85
CA VAL A 607 -32.95 11.87 11.10
C VAL A 607 -33.91 10.98 11.87
N VAL A 608 -34.03 11.22 13.17
CA VAL A 608 -35.07 10.60 13.99
C VAL A 608 -36.32 11.47 13.92
N LEU A 609 -37.49 10.87 13.79
CA LEU A 609 -38.77 11.56 13.73
C LEU A 609 -39.66 11.18 14.90
N LEU A 610 -40.22 12.19 15.55
CA LEU A 610 -41.41 12.07 16.40
C LEU A 610 -42.62 12.50 15.58
N SER A 611 -43.57 11.60 15.32
CA SER A 611 -44.69 11.85 14.41
C SER A 611 -46.05 11.63 15.05
N ARG A 612 -47.04 12.42 14.60
CA ARG A 612 -48.47 12.28 14.89
C ARG A 612 -49.27 12.82 13.67
N PRO A 613 -50.59 12.55 13.56
CA PRO A 613 -51.40 12.94 12.39
C PRO A 613 -51.28 14.41 11.96
N GLU A 614 -50.99 15.30 12.91
CA GLU A 614 -50.91 16.74 12.68
C GLU A 614 -49.53 17.22 12.16
N GLY A 615 -48.47 16.39 12.22
CA GLY A 615 -47.15 16.76 11.73
C GLY A 615 -45.98 15.97 12.34
N HIS A 616 -44.77 16.35 11.93
CA HIS A 616 -43.51 15.69 12.29
C HIS A 616 -42.56 16.65 13.00
N VAL A 617 -41.91 16.17 14.06
CA VAL A 617 -40.76 16.83 14.69
C VAL A 617 -39.49 16.09 14.28
N VAL A 618 -38.54 16.82 13.70
CA VAL A 618 -37.24 16.30 13.29
C VAL A 618 -36.27 16.41 14.45
N CYS A 619 -35.77 15.27 14.93
CA CYS A 619 -34.78 15.18 15.98
C CYS A 619 -33.40 14.94 15.37
N VAL A 620 -32.51 15.93 15.48
CA VAL A 620 -31.12 15.84 15.04
C VAL A 620 -30.26 15.47 16.24
N VAL A 621 -29.58 14.34 16.14
CA VAL A 621 -28.78 13.77 17.23
C VAL A 621 -27.37 13.49 16.73
N PRO A 622 -26.31 14.05 17.35
CA PRO A 622 -24.93 13.67 17.07
C PRO A 622 -24.68 12.20 17.38
N ASN A 623 -23.83 11.53 16.59
CA ASN A 623 -23.56 10.10 16.77
C ASN A 623 -23.05 9.75 18.19
N GLN A 624 -22.26 10.63 18.81
CA GLN A 624 -21.74 10.45 20.18
C GLN A 624 -22.85 10.49 21.25
N ALA A 625 -23.98 11.13 20.97
CA ALA A 625 -25.11 11.28 21.89
C ALA A 625 -26.28 10.32 21.57
N LEU A 626 -26.19 9.56 20.48
CA LEU A 626 -27.30 8.78 19.91
C LEU A 626 -27.89 7.78 20.91
N ALA A 627 -27.05 7.01 21.59
CA ALA A 627 -27.49 6.00 22.55
C ALA A 627 -28.24 6.62 23.75
N GLN A 628 -27.75 7.75 24.27
CA GLN A 628 -28.37 8.45 25.40
C GLN A 628 -29.69 9.12 24.98
N ALA A 629 -29.66 9.83 23.85
CA ALA A 629 -30.83 10.51 23.30
C ALA A 629 -31.97 9.53 22.96
N MET A 630 -31.64 8.31 22.50
CA MET A 630 -32.64 7.30 22.17
C MET A 630 -33.48 6.87 23.40
N GLY A 631 -32.86 6.74 24.58
CA GLY A 631 -33.60 6.45 25.82
C GLY A 631 -34.60 7.55 26.18
N THR A 632 -34.17 8.81 26.04
CA THR A 632 -35.02 9.98 26.25
C THR A 632 -36.16 10.06 25.22
N LEU A 633 -35.86 9.91 23.93
CA LEU A 633 -36.85 9.95 22.86
C LEU A 633 -37.88 8.82 22.98
N LYS A 634 -37.48 7.61 23.36
CA LYS A 634 -38.41 6.49 23.65
C LYS A 634 -39.39 6.85 24.76
N THR A 635 -38.89 7.40 25.86
CA THR A 635 -39.72 7.77 27.02
C THR A 635 -40.69 8.90 26.68
N VAL A 636 -40.21 9.93 25.99
CA VAL A 636 -41.03 11.06 25.54
C VAL A 636 -42.10 10.60 24.55
N ALA A 637 -41.75 9.74 23.58
CA ALA A 637 -42.69 9.21 22.61
C ALA A 637 -43.81 8.42 23.29
N ALA A 638 -43.48 7.54 24.24
CA ALA A 638 -44.45 6.75 24.99
C ALA A 638 -45.38 7.61 25.88
N GLN A 639 -44.85 8.66 26.50
CA GLN A 639 -45.63 9.57 27.36
C GLN A 639 -46.61 10.45 26.58
N ASN A 640 -46.32 10.71 25.31
CA ASN A 640 -47.07 11.67 24.47
C ASN A 640 -47.78 11.00 23.28
N ASP A 641 -47.85 9.66 23.27
CA ASP A 641 -48.48 8.86 22.20
C ASP A 641 -47.93 9.20 20.79
N LEU A 642 -46.60 9.31 20.66
CA LEU A 642 -45.93 9.66 19.42
C LEU A 642 -45.31 8.45 18.74
N ALA A 643 -45.34 8.44 17.40
CA ALA A 643 -44.56 7.50 16.60
C ALA A 643 -43.08 7.89 16.63
N LEU A 644 -42.19 6.93 16.90
CA LEU A 644 -40.74 7.13 16.85
C LEU A 644 -40.16 6.32 15.69
N THR A 645 -39.63 7.01 14.67
CA THR A 645 -39.13 6.38 13.44
C THR A 645 -37.80 7.00 13.00
N ARG A 646 -37.06 6.35 12.10
CA ARG A 646 -35.84 6.90 11.49
C ARG A 646 -35.98 7.02 9.98
N GLY A 647 -35.40 8.09 9.43
CA GLY A 647 -35.40 8.38 8.00
C GLY A 647 -36.63 9.16 7.54
N ALA A 648 -36.42 10.20 6.74
CA ALA A 648 -37.50 11.02 6.17
C ALA A 648 -37.21 11.37 4.70
N ARG A 649 -38.26 11.63 3.91
CA ARG A 649 -38.18 12.29 2.60
C ARG A 649 -38.73 13.71 2.72
N LEU A 650 -37.92 14.69 2.33
CA LEU A 650 -38.29 16.09 2.15
C LEU A 650 -38.53 16.37 0.67
N SER A 651 -39.63 17.03 0.34
CA SER A 651 -39.98 17.36 -1.04
C SER A 651 -39.40 18.72 -1.42
N LEU A 652 -38.63 18.82 -2.50
CA LEU A 652 -38.03 20.10 -2.92
C LEU A 652 -39.10 21.15 -3.27
N GLY A 653 -40.19 20.73 -3.92
CA GLY A 653 -41.32 21.61 -4.24
C GLY A 653 -42.29 21.92 -3.08
N ALA A 654 -42.08 21.32 -1.90
CA ALA A 654 -42.87 21.54 -0.68
C ALA A 654 -41.97 21.34 0.56
N PRO A 655 -41.04 22.29 0.80
CA PRO A 655 -39.93 22.17 1.75
C PRO A 655 -40.34 22.23 3.24
N ASP A 656 -41.64 22.29 3.51
CA ASP A 656 -42.25 22.16 4.83
C ASP A 656 -42.78 20.75 5.08
N THR A 657 -42.79 19.86 4.09
CA THR A 657 -43.52 18.60 4.15
C THR A 657 -42.59 17.39 4.11
N LEU A 658 -42.71 16.51 5.13
CA LEU A 658 -41.91 15.30 5.30
C LEU A 658 -42.75 14.03 5.12
N LYS A 659 -42.11 12.95 4.67
CA LYS A 659 -42.66 11.60 4.64
C LYS A 659 -41.71 10.63 5.35
N PRO A 660 -42.12 9.94 6.44
CA PRO A 660 -41.24 9.00 7.12
C PRO A 660 -40.89 7.78 6.27
N LEU A 661 -39.63 7.35 6.32
CA LEU A 661 -39.11 6.13 5.68
C LEU A 661 -39.19 4.90 6.58
N ASN A 662 -39.48 5.09 7.88
CA ASN A 662 -39.81 4.02 8.83
C ASN A 662 -38.72 2.94 8.97
N LEU A 663 -37.45 3.34 8.99
CA LEU A 663 -36.41 2.40 9.40
C LEU A 663 -36.59 2.02 10.89
N PRO A 664 -36.42 0.73 11.24
CA PRO A 664 -36.61 0.26 12.60
C PRO A 664 -35.59 0.90 13.55
N LEU A 665 -36.10 1.32 14.70
CA LEU A 665 -35.32 1.66 15.88
C LEU A 665 -35.61 0.56 16.91
N GLU A 666 -34.59 0.09 17.63
CA GLU A 666 -34.74 -0.97 18.65
C GLU A 666 -35.94 -0.65 19.56
N ASP A 667 -36.89 -1.59 19.71
CA ASP A 667 -38.07 -1.51 20.59
C ASP A 667 -39.19 -0.47 20.27
N ALA A 668 -39.19 0.18 19.09
CA ALA A 668 -40.27 1.11 18.71
C ALA A 668 -41.41 0.39 17.96
N GLY A 669 -42.56 0.19 18.62
CA GLY A 669 -43.66 -0.65 18.12
C GLY A 669 -44.68 0.00 17.16
N PHE A 670 -44.46 1.23 16.69
CA PHE A 670 -45.46 2.00 15.94
C PHE A 670 -44.87 2.67 14.69
N LEU A 671 -45.32 2.24 13.49
CA LEU A 671 -44.91 2.79 12.20
C LEU A 671 -45.90 3.87 11.75
N PHE A 672 -45.40 4.96 11.19
CA PHE A 672 -46.23 6.09 10.76
C PHE A 672 -45.89 6.47 9.31
N HIS A 673 -46.84 6.31 8.39
CA HIS A 673 -46.60 6.43 6.95
C HIS A 673 -47.21 7.68 6.30
N GLU A 674 -47.96 8.49 7.06
CA GLU A 674 -48.59 9.69 6.52
C GLU A 674 -47.57 10.79 6.26
N ARG A 675 -47.80 11.55 5.19
CA ARG A 675 -47.01 12.73 4.82
C ARG A 675 -47.62 13.94 5.53
N GLY A 676 -46.82 14.73 6.22
CA GLY A 676 -47.29 15.88 7.00
C GLY A 676 -46.24 17.00 7.10
N PRO A 677 -46.61 18.14 7.68
CA PRO A 677 -45.70 19.27 7.84
C PRO A 677 -44.62 18.99 8.91
N CYS A 678 -43.43 19.53 8.72
CA CYS A 678 -42.39 19.64 9.75
C CYS A 678 -42.76 20.79 10.69
N VAL A 679 -43.13 20.47 11.93
CA VAL A 679 -43.62 21.45 12.92
C VAL A 679 -42.54 21.94 13.88
N GLY A 680 -41.38 21.27 13.91
CA GLY A 680 -40.25 21.68 14.76
C GLY A 680 -38.96 20.90 14.49
N LEU A 681 -37.83 21.51 14.85
CA LEU A 681 -36.48 20.93 14.81
C LEU A 681 -35.89 20.89 16.22
N LEU A 682 -35.56 19.68 16.68
CA LEU A 682 -34.97 19.45 17.99
C LEU A 682 -33.54 18.94 17.86
N TRP A 683 -32.57 19.72 18.31
CA TRP A 683 -31.16 19.30 18.39
C TRP A 683 -30.86 18.81 19.81
N LEU A 684 -30.52 17.52 19.95
CA LEU A 684 -30.14 16.90 21.23
C LEU A 684 -28.62 16.72 21.36
N ASP A 685 -27.98 17.36 22.34
CA ASP A 685 -26.53 17.28 22.59
C ASP A 685 -26.17 16.55 23.91
N ALA A 686 -24.99 15.93 23.97
CA ALA A 686 -24.52 15.21 25.16
C ALA A 686 -24.18 16.13 26.36
N ALA A 687 -23.76 17.37 26.10
CA ALA A 687 -23.44 18.37 27.11
C ALA A 687 -23.70 19.77 26.52
N PRO A 688 -24.90 20.34 26.64
CA PRO A 688 -25.11 21.71 26.20
C PRO A 688 -24.27 22.63 27.10
N ASN A 689 -23.44 23.48 26.51
CA ASN A 689 -22.98 24.68 27.23
C ASN A 689 -24.22 25.44 27.72
N ASP A 690 -24.13 26.11 28.86
CA ASP A 690 -25.20 26.85 29.57
C ASP A 690 -25.94 27.95 28.74
N SER A 691 -25.72 28.04 27.44
CA SER A 691 -26.44 28.92 26.53
C SER A 691 -27.84 28.37 26.25
N SER A 692 -28.84 28.90 26.95
CA SER A 692 -30.27 28.67 26.72
C SER A 692 -30.82 29.36 25.46
N GLU A 693 -29.97 29.72 24.50
CA GLU A 693 -30.37 30.43 23.29
C GLU A 693 -30.88 29.43 22.24
N ALA A 694 -31.99 29.77 21.58
CA ALA A 694 -32.53 28.97 20.50
C ALA A 694 -31.52 28.91 19.34
N PRO A 695 -31.29 27.73 18.73
CA PRO A 695 -30.33 27.60 17.64
C PRO A 695 -30.78 28.47 16.46
N SER A 696 -29.83 29.18 15.87
CA SER A 696 -30.05 29.93 14.63
C SER A 696 -30.41 28.98 13.48
N SER A 697 -31.04 29.52 12.43
CA SER A 697 -31.37 28.72 11.23
C SER A 697 -30.13 28.14 10.54
N LEU A 698 -28.97 28.80 10.65
CA LEU A 698 -27.68 28.29 10.15
C LEU A 698 -27.16 27.12 10.97
N GLU A 699 -27.29 27.18 12.30
CA GLU A 699 -26.93 26.09 13.20
C GLU A 699 -27.81 24.84 12.94
N LEU A 700 -29.11 25.05 12.73
CA LEU A 700 -30.04 23.97 12.36
C LEU A 700 -29.72 23.38 10.99
N LEU A 701 -29.42 24.23 10.00
CA LEU A 701 -28.99 23.79 8.67
C LEU A 701 -27.69 22.95 8.75
N GLY A 702 -26.69 23.41 9.50
CA GLY A 702 -25.44 22.69 9.73
C GLY A 702 -25.63 21.33 10.40
N ALA A 703 -26.62 21.21 11.27
CA ALA A 703 -26.97 19.93 11.91
C ALA A 703 -27.67 18.95 10.93
N LEU A 704 -28.44 19.47 9.97
CA LEU A 704 -29.20 18.69 9.00
C LEU A 704 -28.39 18.26 7.77
N LEU A 705 -27.46 19.09 7.31
CA LEU A 705 -26.66 18.83 6.10
C LEU A 705 -25.93 17.47 6.11
N PRO A 706 -25.25 17.04 7.19
CA PRO A 706 -24.58 15.73 7.24
C PRO A 706 -25.56 14.54 7.21
N ARG A 707 -26.85 14.81 7.39
CA ARG A 707 -27.93 13.82 7.39
C ARG A 707 -28.70 13.82 6.07
N ALA A 708 -28.43 14.73 5.15
CA ALA A 708 -29.18 14.91 3.92
C ALA A 708 -28.53 14.21 2.72
N GLN A 709 -29.33 13.55 1.88
CA GLN A 709 -28.90 12.79 0.71
C GLN A 709 -29.87 12.98 -0.47
N GLU A 710 -29.35 13.37 -1.63
CA GLU A 710 -30.14 13.61 -2.85
C GLU A 710 -29.81 12.63 -3.99
N THR A 711 -28.79 11.77 -3.84
CA THR A 711 -28.42 10.75 -4.84
C THR A 711 -28.07 9.40 -4.17
N ALA A 712 -28.30 8.30 -4.90
CA ALA A 712 -28.17 6.94 -4.35
C ALA A 712 -26.75 6.38 -4.36
N ASP A 713 -25.94 6.78 -5.35
CA ASP A 713 -24.55 6.36 -5.55
C ASP A 713 -23.62 7.56 -5.31
N GLN A 714 -22.98 7.55 -4.13
CA GLN A 714 -22.06 8.57 -3.57
C GLN A 714 -22.71 9.84 -3.02
N PRO A 715 -22.10 10.47 -1.99
CA PRO A 715 -22.55 11.77 -1.49
C PRO A 715 -22.17 12.86 -2.49
N GLN A 716 -22.90 12.97 -3.60
CA GLN A 716 -22.88 14.18 -4.39
C GLN A 716 -23.48 15.32 -3.54
N GLY A 717 -22.85 16.49 -3.59
CA GLY A 717 -23.34 17.67 -2.89
C GLY A 717 -24.80 17.95 -3.26
N LEU A 718 -25.57 18.46 -2.29
CA LEU A 718 -26.96 18.83 -2.51
C LEU A 718 -27.05 19.88 -3.63
N SER A 719 -28.00 19.70 -4.53
CA SER A 719 -28.35 20.67 -5.55
C SER A 719 -28.75 22.01 -4.90
N PRO A 720 -28.66 23.14 -5.64
CA PRO A 720 -29.14 24.43 -5.13
C PRO A 720 -30.59 24.38 -4.65
N ASP A 721 -31.43 23.59 -5.29
CA ASP A 721 -32.83 23.40 -4.92
C ASP A 721 -32.98 22.59 -3.62
N ALA A 722 -32.15 21.55 -3.43
CA ALA A 722 -32.08 20.79 -2.18
C ALA A 722 -31.56 21.62 -1.00
N LEU A 723 -30.55 22.45 -1.25
CA LEU A 723 -30.04 23.38 -0.25
C LEU A 723 -31.07 24.45 0.10
N ALA A 724 -31.75 25.03 -0.89
CA ALA A 724 -32.82 26.01 -0.69
C ALA A 724 -34.00 25.39 0.09
N ALA A 725 -34.35 24.14 -0.18
CA ALA A 725 -35.40 23.41 0.54
C ALA A 725 -35.02 23.18 2.03
N LEU A 726 -33.79 22.74 2.31
CA LEU A 726 -33.30 22.60 3.68
C LEU A 726 -33.22 23.93 4.43
N GLN A 727 -32.73 24.97 3.76
CA GLN A 727 -32.63 26.31 4.33
C GLN A 727 -34.02 26.86 4.66
N HIS A 728 -34.99 26.67 3.77
CA HIS A 728 -36.38 27.04 4.02
C HIS A 728 -36.96 26.28 5.22
N MET A 729 -36.75 24.96 5.29
CA MET A 729 -37.17 24.16 6.44
C MET A 729 -36.56 24.68 7.74
N ALA A 730 -35.26 25.01 7.76
CA ALA A 730 -34.57 25.53 8.94
C ALA A 730 -35.00 26.96 9.33
N GLN A 731 -35.58 27.74 8.42
CA GLN A 731 -36.08 29.10 8.67
C GLN A 731 -37.53 29.13 9.15
N CYS A 732 -38.36 28.17 8.74
CA CYS A 732 -39.81 28.19 8.95
C CYS A 732 -40.29 27.43 10.18
N VAL A 733 -39.40 26.70 10.88
CA VAL A 733 -39.78 25.83 11.99
C VAL A 733 -39.21 26.28 13.33
N HIS A 734 -39.89 25.94 14.42
CA HIS A 734 -39.41 26.24 15.75
C HIS A 734 -38.23 25.31 16.10
N GLY A 735 -37.07 25.92 16.36
CA GLY A 735 -35.84 25.22 16.75
C GLY A 735 -35.61 25.23 18.26
N ALA A 736 -35.13 24.12 18.82
CA ALA A 736 -34.58 24.08 20.17
C ALA A 736 -33.34 23.19 20.27
N ARG A 737 -32.44 23.57 21.18
CA ARG A 737 -31.25 22.79 21.54
C ARG A 737 -31.37 22.36 22.99
N LEU A 738 -31.42 21.05 23.25
CA LEU A 738 -31.62 20.47 24.58
C LEU A 738 -30.59 19.38 24.88
N ALA A 739 -30.36 19.09 26.16
CA ALA A 739 -29.51 17.97 26.56
C ALA A 739 -30.19 16.62 26.21
N SER A 740 -29.42 15.68 25.68
CA SER A 740 -29.87 14.32 25.34
C SER A 740 -30.38 13.52 26.53
N THR A 741 -30.14 13.97 27.77
CA THR A 741 -30.55 13.31 29.02
C THR A 741 -31.77 13.94 29.70
N GLN A 742 -32.23 15.11 29.24
CA GLN A 742 -33.30 15.88 29.91
C GLN A 742 -34.70 15.57 29.35
N VAL A 743 -35.30 14.46 29.79
CA VAL A 743 -36.65 14.02 29.39
C VAL A 743 -37.71 15.10 29.61
N GLU A 744 -37.74 15.73 30.79
CA GLU A 744 -38.75 16.74 31.14
C GLU A 744 -38.64 18.00 30.28
N ALA A 745 -37.42 18.42 29.90
CA ALA A 745 -37.21 19.59 29.06
C ALA A 745 -37.72 19.34 27.62
N VAL A 746 -37.47 18.14 27.09
CA VAL A 746 -37.98 17.73 25.78
C VAL A 746 -39.51 17.66 25.78
N ALA A 747 -40.12 17.08 26.82
CA ALA A 747 -41.58 17.02 26.97
C ALA A 747 -42.20 18.43 27.07
N GLN A 748 -41.64 19.31 27.91
CA GLN A 748 -42.13 20.68 28.06
C GLN A 748 -42.00 21.51 26.77
N TRP A 749 -40.97 21.26 25.96
CA TRP A 749 -40.83 21.92 24.66
C TRP A 749 -41.86 21.40 23.65
N LEU A 750 -42.13 20.10 23.64
CA LEU A 750 -43.17 19.51 22.79
C LEU A 750 -44.58 20.02 23.13
N ASP A 751 -44.88 20.26 24.42
CA ASP A 751 -46.15 20.86 24.84
C ASP A 751 -46.31 22.31 24.38
N ARG A 752 -45.20 23.04 24.20
CA ARG A 752 -45.18 24.44 23.76
C ARG A 752 -45.10 24.60 22.24
N THR A 753 -44.72 23.55 21.53
CA THR A 753 -44.64 23.51 20.07
C THR A 753 -45.96 22.99 19.55
N PRO A 754 -46.86 23.86 19.05
CA PRO A 754 -48.20 23.41 18.80
C PRO A 754 -48.17 22.65 17.47
N PHE A 755 -48.59 21.39 17.52
CA PHE A 755 -49.02 20.61 16.35
C PHE A 755 -50.30 21.28 15.82
N LEU A 756 -50.15 22.47 15.24
CA LEU A 756 -51.26 23.29 14.75
C LEU A 756 -51.73 22.73 13.41
N PRO A 757 -53.04 22.60 13.19
CA PRO A 757 -53.57 22.58 11.84
C PRO A 757 -53.29 23.94 11.20
N SER A 758 -52.66 23.93 10.03
CA SER A 758 -52.45 25.12 9.21
C SER A 758 -53.79 25.69 8.74
N SER A 759 -54.33 26.66 9.47
CA SER A 759 -55.38 27.54 8.96
C SER A 759 -54.97 28.99 9.19
N HIS A 760 -54.19 29.56 8.27
CA HIS A 760 -54.21 31.00 7.98
C HIS A 760 -53.59 31.27 6.61
N ALA A 761 -54.41 31.12 5.57
CA ALA A 761 -54.27 31.88 4.33
C ALA A 761 -55.44 32.88 4.28
N ALA A 762 -55.11 34.15 3.98
CA ALA A 762 -55.99 35.28 3.66
C ALA A 762 -56.88 35.87 4.78
N LEU A 763 -56.37 36.95 5.40
CA LEU A 763 -56.98 38.28 5.24
C LEU A 763 -56.16 39.04 4.18
#